data_AF-A0A355E918-F1
#
_entry.id   AF-A0A355E918-F1
#
_cell.length_a   1.000
_cell.length_b   1.000
_cell.length_c   1.000
_cell.angle_alpha   90.00
_cell.angle_beta   90.00
_cell.angle_gamma   90.00
#
_symmetry.space_group_name_H-M   'P 1'
#
loop_
_entity.id
_entity.type
_entity.pdbx_description
1 polymer ?
#
loop_
_entity_poly.entity_id
_entity_poly.type
_entity_poly.pdbx_seq_one_letter_code
_entity_poly.pdbx_strand_id
1 'polypeptide(L)'
;MQKIVIFGKGGIGKSTIASNLAATYALQGLRVLLVGCDPKHDTTVSLTEGRPIQTAVDLPGFMDLRATRDQFVAKGRLGVDCVESGGPEPGIGCAGRGISRTIEILENCGLMKEGTYDVMLFDVLGDVVCGGFAAPLRMGFAEKVCIVASEELMALYAANNIARAILNYSSNDIGLCGVIANLKDPAAPEAAKAGGAAHMDARGTMQRFAGMIGTQVLDFLPRDLAVREAEFQRKTIVEFAPKAPFALRMRSLAAKILKIDPAKVHVPDPLGDEEFHDLSRTGFRGTRARRVVVAAPPSGAMDLAAAADAARRQADPRRRSQLPRADVPDEQLEKAMEAWVKAAPDKGQWKDGPHAMQWGDPVQWRNFFADRETARNYDQHVYLDAPIVGIAHEDLECHYATPFFNDGFMTYHNFKWVQRRERDDRFGEGCIGLTTDIQDADVVHGGSKKLKEALDLALKSSEGKAAILVTTTCVPTVIGDDAVGIIEQYRKKTKLPILFSSPASGQELNLLEFFFKQVRETPEFKAVKPEERSLNLIGFPPGFGRDELTSLLGRTGIQVQSMILPRFSVKEIRDFGKAALNLFYPDPSLRAIYKKLFEGMEIRTLTPVAPFGLENTRRWLCEVGKHFGAEELALRAWDDAARGVSEEWDRARERVAGRKVAFVADAEHVRRLADPSGASGIPIVSFLKEMGLGVDYLVFLEGKEPELPKTDGRHSARWFRTPGELDRLLREGDFDAVYSEYFFDQRLTRAGKPQFSAADMEMGIHGALRSLERLGNICHWKFYGRRGPGRAAVPPAKGRARR
;
A
#
# COMPACT_ATOMS: atom_id res chain seq x y z
N MET A 1 40.32 0.44 0.59
CA MET A 1 39.65 -0.13 -0.60
C MET A 1 38.96 0.98 -1.37
N GLN A 2 38.90 0.96 -2.71
CA GLN A 2 38.28 2.01 -3.52
C GLN A 2 37.02 1.47 -4.22
N LYS A 3 35.84 2.03 -3.91
CA LYS A 3 34.57 1.63 -4.52
C LYS A 3 34.10 2.68 -5.54
N ILE A 4 34.22 2.33 -6.82
CA ILE A 4 33.98 3.26 -7.94
C ILE A 4 32.75 2.78 -8.71
N VAL A 5 31.76 3.65 -8.83
CA VAL A 5 30.54 3.40 -9.63
C VAL A 5 30.60 4.23 -10.90
N ILE A 6 30.32 3.59 -12.03
CA ILE A 6 30.31 4.22 -13.35
C ILE A 6 28.87 4.17 -13.86
N PHE A 7 28.25 5.34 -13.99
CA PHE A 7 26.94 5.50 -14.61
C PHE A 7 27.06 6.04 -16.02
N GLY A 8 25.99 5.90 -16.80
CA GLY A 8 25.89 6.48 -18.12
C GLY A 8 24.66 5.97 -18.86
N LYS A 9 24.31 6.68 -19.93
CA LYS A 9 23.27 6.29 -20.87
C LYS A 9 23.63 5.00 -21.61
N GLY A 10 22.65 4.18 -21.97
CA GLY A 10 22.85 2.99 -22.79
C GLY A 10 23.58 3.33 -24.11
N GLY A 11 24.63 2.56 -24.44
CA GLY A 11 25.40 2.74 -25.67
C GLY A 11 26.47 3.84 -25.65
N ILE A 12 26.68 4.53 -24.54
CA ILE A 12 27.66 5.64 -24.43
C ILE A 12 29.13 5.19 -24.30
N GLY A 13 29.40 3.88 -24.28
CA GLY A 13 30.73 3.31 -24.03
C GLY A 13 31.08 3.10 -22.55
N LYS A 14 30.06 3.12 -21.67
CA LYS A 14 30.19 2.90 -20.22
C LYS A 14 30.93 1.61 -19.88
N SER A 15 30.47 0.47 -20.40
CA SER A 15 31.05 -0.85 -20.14
C SER A 15 32.46 -1.00 -20.70
N THR A 16 32.73 -0.40 -21.86
CA THR A 16 34.07 -0.31 -22.44
C THR A 16 35.03 0.46 -21.52
N ILE A 17 34.59 1.58 -20.93
CA ILE A 17 35.40 2.34 -19.97
C ILE A 17 35.61 1.54 -18.69
N ALA A 18 34.57 0.92 -18.15
CA ALA A 18 34.62 0.13 -16.92
C ALA A 18 35.61 -1.04 -17.02
N SER A 19 35.54 -1.83 -18.09
CA SER A 19 36.46 -2.96 -18.30
C SER A 19 37.90 -2.52 -18.53
N ASN A 20 38.11 -1.41 -19.24
CA ASN A 20 39.45 -0.85 -19.44
C ASN A 20 40.05 -0.24 -18.17
N LEU A 21 39.24 0.38 -17.29
CA LEU A 21 39.69 0.81 -15.97
C LEU A 21 40.08 -0.40 -15.12
N ALA A 22 39.27 -1.46 -15.13
CA ALA A 22 39.56 -2.69 -14.40
C ALA A 22 40.90 -3.31 -14.83
N ALA A 23 41.08 -3.48 -16.14
CA ALA A 23 42.35 -3.97 -16.71
C ALA A 23 43.53 -3.06 -16.39
N THR A 24 43.33 -1.73 -16.40
CA THR A 24 44.40 -0.77 -16.06
C THR A 24 44.86 -0.91 -14.61
N TYR A 25 43.91 -1.01 -13.66
CA TYR A 25 44.24 -1.19 -12.25
C TYR A 25 44.91 -2.55 -11.99
N ALA A 26 44.45 -3.61 -12.66
CA ALA A 26 45.07 -4.93 -12.55
C ALA A 26 46.51 -4.94 -13.09
N LEU A 27 46.77 -4.26 -14.22
CA LEU A 27 48.13 -4.08 -14.75
C LEU A 27 49.05 -3.25 -13.83
N GLN A 28 48.49 -2.48 -12.90
CA GLN A 28 49.22 -1.77 -11.86
C GLN A 28 49.49 -2.65 -10.62
N GLY A 29 49.10 -3.93 -10.66
CA GLY A 29 49.26 -4.87 -9.56
C GLY A 29 48.18 -4.80 -8.47
N LEU A 30 47.09 -4.05 -8.72
CA LEU A 30 45.97 -3.97 -7.78
C LEU A 30 45.03 -5.17 -7.94
N ARG A 31 44.42 -5.61 -6.84
CA ARG A 31 43.35 -6.63 -6.85
C ARG A 31 42.05 -5.95 -7.21
N VAL A 32 41.43 -6.37 -8.32
CA VAL A 32 40.28 -5.69 -8.91
C VAL A 32 39.08 -6.63 -9.00
N LEU A 33 37.91 -6.11 -8.63
CA LEU A 33 36.61 -6.73 -8.91
C LEU A 33 35.80 -5.81 -9.83
N LEU A 34 35.31 -6.34 -10.94
CA LEU A 34 34.39 -5.68 -11.86
C LEU A 34 33.00 -6.32 -11.75
N VAL A 35 32.00 -5.50 -11.44
CA VAL A 35 30.61 -5.91 -11.27
C VAL A 35 29.75 -5.24 -12.33
N GLY A 36 29.24 -6.01 -13.29
CA GLY A 36 28.23 -5.54 -14.24
C GLY A 36 26.85 -5.48 -13.58
N CYS A 37 26.28 -4.29 -13.49
CA CYS A 37 24.96 -4.00 -12.91
C CYS A 37 23.99 -3.57 -14.01
N ASP A 38 23.91 -4.38 -15.06
CA ASP A 38 23.05 -4.17 -16.22
C ASP A 38 22.33 -5.48 -16.55
N PRO A 39 21.00 -5.47 -16.77
CA PRO A 39 20.27 -6.68 -17.21
C PRO A 39 20.85 -7.29 -18.50
N LYS A 40 21.53 -6.49 -19.33
CA LYS A 40 22.20 -6.94 -20.56
C LYS A 40 23.43 -7.83 -20.32
N HIS A 41 24.02 -7.82 -19.11
CA HIS A 41 25.09 -8.71 -18.67
C HIS A 41 26.31 -8.84 -19.61
N ASP A 42 26.74 -7.76 -20.25
CA ASP A 42 27.84 -7.76 -21.24
C ASP A 42 29.09 -6.96 -20.82
N THR A 43 29.16 -6.50 -19.58
CA THR A 43 30.27 -5.69 -19.04
C THR A 43 31.58 -6.48 -19.01
N THR A 44 31.52 -7.72 -18.55
CA THR A 44 32.72 -8.54 -18.28
C THR A 44 33.26 -9.24 -19.52
N VAL A 45 32.51 -9.25 -20.63
CA VAL A 45 32.79 -10.02 -21.85
C VAL A 45 34.20 -9.77 -22.42
N SER A 46 34.68 -8.53 -22.34
CA SER A 46 36.04 -8.15 -22.81
C SER A 46 37.18 -8.72 -21.95
N LEU A 47 36.89 -9.18 -20.73
CA LEU A 47 37.83 -9.79 -19.80
C LEU A 47 37.65 -11.30 -19.67
N THR A 48 36.53 -11.87 -20.16
CA THR A 48 36.17 -13.29 -20.02
C THR A 48 36.24 -14.03 -21.37
N GLU A 49 37.26 -13.71 -22.17
CA GLU A 49 37.52 -14.32 -23.49
C GLU A 49 36.34 -14.21 -24.48
N GLY A 50 35.52 -13.16 -24.33
CA GLY A 50 34.34 -12.97 -25.17
C GLY A 50 33.16 -13.85 -24.84
N ARG A 51 33.20 -14.60 -23.72
CA ARG A 51 32.10 -15.46 -23.27
C ARG A 51 31.29 -14.77 -22.16
N PRO A 52 29.95 -14.80 -22.23
CA PRO A 52 29.13 -14.40 -21.09
C PRO A 52 29.41 -15.35 -19.91
N ILE A 53 29.49 -14.78 -18.71
CA ILE A 53 29.60 -15.56 -17.48
C ILE A 53 28.21 -15.80 -16.90
N GLN A 54 28.10 -16.78 -16.00
CA GLN A 54 26.85 -17.01 -15.30
C GLN A 54 26.45 -15.75 -14.52
N THR A 55 25.20 -15.33 -14.67
CA THR A 55 24.71 -14.12 -13.99
C THR A 55 24.28 -14.44 -12.56
N ALA A 56 24.32 -13.43 -11.69
CA ALA A 56 23.95 -13.56 -10.30
C ALA A 56 22.50 -14.03 -10.15
N VAL A 57 21.57 -13.46 -10.93
CA VAL A 57 20.15 -13.84 -10.88
C VAL A 57 19.90 -15.31 -11.23
N ASP A 58 20.81 -15.95 -11.99
CA ASP A 58 20.70 -17.35 -12.38
C ASP A 58 21.39 -18.32 -11.40
N LEU A 59 21.99 -17.82 -10.31
CA LEU A 59 22.72 -18.66 -9.38
C LEU A 59 21.82 -19.41 -8.39
N PRO A 60 22.10 -20.70 -8.10
CA PRO A 60 21.47 -21.40 -6.99
C PRO A 60 21.73 -20.67 -5.66
N GLY A 61 20.66 -20.36 -4.92
CA GLY A 61 20.76 -19.68 -3.63
C GLY A 61 20.92 -18.15 -3.73
N PHE A 62 20.81 -17.55 -4.92
CA PHE A 62 20.75 -16.09 -5.11
C PHE A 62 19.65 -15.46 -4.25
N MET A 63 18.47 -16.06 -4.28
CA MET A 63 17.32 -15.58 -3.53
C MET A 63 17.47 -15.74 -2.02
N ASP A 64 18.31 -16.66 -1.54
CA ASP A 64 18.52 -16.91 -0.10
C ASP A 64 19.79 -16.25 0.46
N LEU A 65 20.54 -15.48 -0.35
CA LEU A 65 21.87 -14.95 -0.02
C LEU A 65 22.91 -16.04 0.30
N ARG A 66 22.70 -17.26 -0.23
CA ARG A 66 23.55 -18.44 0.05
C ARG A 66 24.48 -18.80 -1.10
N ALA A 67 24.45 -18.04 -2.20
CA ALA A 67 25.41 -18.21 -3.28
C ALA A 67 26.83 -18.07 -2.71
N THR A 68 27.70 -19.03 -3.01
CA THR A 68 29.09 -18.99 -2.51
C THR A 68 29.96 -18.12 -3.40
N ARG A 69 31.08 -17.61 -2.86
CA ARG A 69 32.06 -16.80 -3.60
C ARG A 69 32.49 -17.45 -4.92
N ASP A 70 32.77 -18.75 -4.91
CA ASP A 70 33.30 -19.46 -6.07
C ASP A 70 32.26 -19.66 -7.18
N GLN A 71 30.97 -19.68 -6.83
CA GLN A 71 29.87 -19.69 -7.79
C GLN A 71 29.60 -18.29 -8.35
N PHE A 72 29.83 -17.27 -7.52
CA PHE A 72 29.47 -15.89 -7.82
C PHE A 72 30.52 -15.14 -8.62
N VAL A 73 31.80 -15.46 -8.42
CA VAL A 73 32.93 -14.74 -9.01
C VAL A 73 33.58 -15.56 -10.12
N ALA A 74 33.56 -15.04 -11.34
CA ALA A 74 34.31 -15.57 -12.46
C ALA A 74 35.72 -14.95 -12.53
N LYS A 75 36.72 -15.75 -12.91
CA LYS A 75 38.08 -15.24 -13.15
C LYS A 75 38.19 -14.69 -14.58
N GLY A 76 38.43 -13.39 -14.67
CA GLY A 76 38.77 -12.71 -15.91
C GLY A 76 40.28 -12.68 -16.17
N ARG A 77 40.64 -12.16 -17.33
CA ARG A 77 42.03 -11.87 -17.72
C ARG A 77 42.69 -10.89 -16.76
N LEU A 78 44.02 -10.89 -16.77
CA LEU A 78 44.87 -10.02 -15.94
C LEU A 78 44.65 -10.18 -14.43
N GLY A 79 43.94 -11.23 -13.99
CA GLY A 79 43.57 -11.43 -12.60
C GLY A 79 42.42 -10.54 -12.12
N VAL A 80 41.63 -9.97 -13.03
CA VAL A 80 40.39 -9.26 -12.67
C VAL A 80 39.31 -10.26 -12.31
N ASP A 81 38.71 -10.10 -11.15
CA ASP A 81 37.53 -10.87 -10.75
C ASP A 81 36.27 -10.22 -11.35
N CYS A 82 35.36 -11.02 -11.86
CA CYS A 82 34.20 -10.58 -12.63
C CYS A 82 32.90 -11.12 -12.03
N VAL A 83 31.89 -10.26 -11.95
CA VAL A 83 30.51 -10.59 -11.57
C VAL A 83 29.58 -9.91 -12.56
N GLU A 84 28.54 -10.61 -13.01
CA GLU A 84 27.45 -10.01 -13.78
C GLU A 84 26.15 -10.19 -12.99
N SER A 85 25.41 -9.11 -12.75
CA SER A 85 24.13 -9.20 -12.05
C SER A 85 23.11 -9.97 -12.89
N GLY A 86 23.05 -9.69 -14.20
CA GLY A 86 21.95 -10.11 -15.04
C GLY A 86 20.64 -9.40 -14.70
N GLY A 87 19.57 -9.86 -15.33
CA GLY A 87 18.22 -9.36 -15.13
C GLY A 87 17.20 -10.30 -15.77
N PRO A 88 15.91 -10.06 -15.54
CA PRO A 88 14.87 -10.94 -16.05
C PRO A 88 14.65 -10.79 -17.56
N GLU A 89 13.77 -11.63 -18.10
CA GLU A 89 13.34 -11.52 -19.48
C GLU A 89 12.79 -10.11 -19.78
N PRO A 90 13.13 -9.51 -20.94
CA PRO A 90 12.65 -8.18 -21.28
C PRO A 90 11.11 -8.07 -21.20
N GLY A 91 10.63 -7.13 -20.39
CA GLY A 91 9.21 -6.85 -20.20
C GLY A 91 8.53 -7.58 -19.03
N ILE A 92 9.25 -8.46 -18.32
CA ILE A 92 8.72 -9.20 -17.16
C ILE A 92 9.71 -9.06 -15.98
N GLY A 93 9.20 -8.92 -14.76
CA GLY A 93 10.02 -8.96 -13.55
C GLY A 93 10.76 -7.65 -13.23
N CYS A 94 11.57 -7.66 -12.15
CA CYS A 94 12.24 -6.47 -11.63
C CYS A 94 13.77 -6.55 -11.67
N ALA A 95 14.39 -6.02 -12.74
CA ALA A 95 15.85 -5.91 -12.87
C ALA A 95 16.50 -5.17 -11.69
N GLY A 96 15.84 -4.13 -11.18
CA GLY A 96 16.34 -3.36 -10.04
C GLY A 96 16.42 -4.17 -8.73
N ARG A 97 15.48 -5.11 -8.50
CA ARG A 97 15.54 -6.04 -7.35
C ARG A 97 16.68 -7.04 -7.53
N GLY A 98 16.88 -7.54 -8.76
CA GLY A 98 18.02 -8.40 -9.10
C GLY A 98 19.35 -7.73 -8.75
N ILE A 99 19.58 -6.50 -9.21
CA ILE A 99 20.81 -5.74 -8.89
C ILE A 99 20.97 -5.51 -7.39
N SER A 100 19.90 -5.09 -6.69
CA SER A 100 19.95 -4.90 -5.23
C SER A 100 20.38 -6.18 -4.52
N ARG A 101 19.85 -7.35 -4.93
CA ARG A 101 20.18 -8.64 -4.32
C ARG A 101 21.60 -9.10 -4.65
N THR A 102 22.09 -8.86 -5.87
CA THR A 102 23.49 -9.07 -6.26
C THR A 102 24.45 -8.32 -5.33
N ILE A 103 24.12 -7.07 -5.02
CA ILE A 103 24.91 -6.23 -4.10
C ILE A 103 24.88 -6.79 -2.66
N GLU A 104 23.71 -7.22 -2.18
CA GLU A 104 23.59 -7.88 -0.86
C GLU A 104 24.41 -9.18 -0.78
N ILE A 105 24.49 -9.96 -1.85
CA ILE A 105 25.32 -11.19 -1.90
C ILE A 105 26.80 -10.86 -1.84
N LEU A 106 27.26 -9.83 -2.57
CA LEU A 106 28.65 -9.37 -2.51
C LEU A 106 29.06 -9.04 -1.06
N GLU A 107 28.18 -8.40 -0.30
CA GLU A 107 28.40 -8.10 1.11
C GLU A 107 28.44 -9.38 1.97
N ASN A 108 27.44 -10.26 1.84
CA ASN A 108 27.35 -11.49 2.63
C ASN A 108 28.50 -12.46 2.39
N CYS A 109 28.98 -12.55 1.14
CA CYS A 109 30.15 -13.34 0.77
C CYS A 109 31.48 -12.72 1.25
N GLY A 110 31.44 -11.53 1.86
CA GLY A 110 32.62 -10.80 2.32
C GLY A 110 33.49 -10.25 1.19
N LEU A 111 32.96 -10.16 -0.03
CA LEU A 111 33.68 -9.59 -1.17
C LEU A 111 33.89 -8.08 -1.03
N MET A 112 33.04 -7.43 -0.22
CA MET A 112 33.18 -6.01 0.15
C MET A 112 33.96 -5.76 1.45
N LYS A 113 34.59 -6.79 2.05
CA LYS A 113 35.42 -6.60 3.24
C LYS A 113 36.71 -5.87 2.89
N GLU A 114 37.14 -5.00 3.81
CA GLU A 114 38.40 -4.28 3.64
C GLU A 114 39.57 -5.26 3.52
N GLY A 115 40.46 -4.98 2.58
CA GLY A 115 41.58 -5.86 2.27
C GLY A 115 41.25 -7.03 1.35
N THR A 116 40.01 -7.25 0.90
CA THR A 116 39.69 -8.27 -0.12
C THR A 116 40.10 -7.82 -1.53
N TYR A 117 39.64 -6.63 -1.95
CA TYR A 117 40.04 -5.98 -3.20
C TYR A 117 40.59 -4.59 -2.91
N ASP A 118 41.50 -4.13 -3.77
CA ASP A 118 42.03 -2.78 -3.71
C ASP A 118 41.10 -1.82 -4.44
N VAL A 119 40.49 -2.27 -5.55
CA VAL A 119 39.50 -1.52 -6.34
C VAL A 119 38.30 -2.40 -6.69
N MET A 120 37.10 -1.87 -6.47
CA MET A 120 35.83 -2.43 -6.95
C MET A 120 35.19 -1.45 -7.93
N LEU A 121 34.83 -1.94 -9.12
CA LEU A 121 34.18 -1.18 -10.18
C LEU A 121 32.76 -1.70 -10.39
N PHE A 122 31.77 -0.81 -10.30
CA PHE A 122 30.37 -1.12 -10.59
C PHE A 122 29.95 -0.43 -11.87
N ASP A 123 29.56 -1.20 -12.87
CA ASP A 123 29.03 -0.70 -14.12
C ASP A 123 27.50 -0.65 -14.06
N VAL A 124 26.89 0.52 -13.79
CA VAL A 124 25.46 0.65 -13.50
C VAL A 124 24.74 1.39 -14.62
N LEU A 125 23.57 0.85 -15.03
CA LEU A 125 22.72 1.51 -16.02
C LEU A 125 22.16 2.83 -15.48
N GLY A 126 22.44 3.94 -16.17
CA GLY A 126 22.07 5.29 -15.73
C GLY A 126 20.82 5.89 -16.40
N ASP A 127 20.25 5.21 -17.40
CA ASP A 127 19.04 5.70 -18.11
C ASP A 127 17.76 5.48 -17.31
N VAL A 128 17.71 4.43 -16.48
CA VAL A 128 16.53 4.05 -15.68
C VAL A 128 16.93 4.01 -14.21
N VAL A 129 17.02 5.18 -13.57
CA VAL A 129 17.41 5.30 -12.15
C VAL A 129 16.22 5.05 -11.21
N CYS A 130 15.55 3.90 -11.35
CA CYS A 130 14.57 3.47 -10.36
C CYS A 130 15.27 3.03 -9.07
N GLY A 131 14.54 2.89 -7.95
CA GLY A 131 15.12 2.63 -6.63
C GLY A 131 16.06 1.41 -6.55
N GLY A 132 15.87 0.41 -7.41
CA GLY A 132 16.74 -0.77 -7.49
C GLY A 132 18.07 -0.53 -8.21
N PHE A 133 18.10 0.25 -9.31
CA PHE A 133 19.36 0.62 -9.99
C PHE A 133 20.18 1.62 -9.16
N ALA A 134 19.54 2.34 -8.25
CA ALA A 134 20.20 3.19 -7.28
C ALA A 134 20.77 2.42 -6.06
N ALA A 135 20.67 1.08 -6.00
CA ALA A 135 21.11 0.30 -4.84
C ALA A 135 22.57 0.58 -4.41
N PRO A 136 23.57 0.67 -5.31
CA PRO A 136 24.94 1.03 -4.92
C PRO A 136 25.03 2.39 -4.22
N LEU A 137 24.17 3.34 -4.60
CA LEU A 137 24.09 4.65 -3.96
C LEU A 137 23.33 4.57 -2.63
N ARG A 138 22.10 4.03 -2.67
CA ARG A 138 21.19 3.96 -1.52
C ARG A 138 21.77 3.17 -0.34
N MET A 139 22.55 2.13 -0.60
CA MET A 139 23.15 1.30 0.44
C MET A 139 24.53 1.80 0.91
N GLY A 140 25.00 2.95 0.39
CA GLY A 140 26.29 3.54 0.80
C GLY A 140 27.51 2.76 0.31
N PHE A 141 27.37 1.97 -0.74
CA PHE A 141 28.48 1.19 -1.32
C PHE A 141 29.28 1.96 -2.37
N ALA A 142 28.81 3.14 -2.76
CA ALA A 142 29.45 4.00 -3.75
C ALA A 142 30.17 5.16 -3.06
N GLU A 143 31.50 5.10 -2.95
CA GLU A 143 32.29 6.24 -2.45
C GLU A 143 32.56 7.25 -3.59
N LYS A 144 32.88 6.71 -4.78
CA LYS A 144 33.27 7.49 -5.95
C LYS A 144 32.32 7.22 -7.10
N VAL A 145 31.60 8.25 -7.56
CA VAL A 145 30.70 8.14 -8.71
C VAL A 145 31.27 8.88 -9.90
N CYS A 146 31.32 8.22 -11.05
CA CYS A 146 31.68 8.80 -12.35
C CYS A 146 30.51 8.67 -13.32
N ILE A 147 30.26 9.71 -14.11
CA ILE A 147 29.21 9.69 -15.15
C ILE A 147 29.89 9.69 -16.52
N VAL A 148 29.59 8.71 -17.36
CA VAL A 148 29.98 8.71 -18.78
C VAL A 148 28.89 9.36 -19.60
N ALA A 149 29.24 10.42 -20.33
CA ALA A 149 28.31 11.15 -21.18
C ALA A 149 29.02 11.67 -22.46
N SER A 150 28.23 11.89 -23.51
CA SER A 150 28.61 12.61 -24.71
C SER A 150 27.99 14.02 -24.69
N GLU A 151 28.35 14.83 -25.68
CA GLU A 151 27.76 16.14 -25.95
C GLU A 151 26.28 16.08 -26.38
N GLU A 152 25.74 14.87 -26.62
CA GLU A 152 24.36 14.71 -27.05
C GLU A 152 23.39 15.06 -25.93
N LEU A 153 22.34 15.79 -26.29
CA LEU A 153 21.32 16.30 -25.36
C LEU A 153 20.77 15.22 -24.42
N MET A 154 20.47 14.04 -24.95
CA MET A 154 19.91 12.94 -24.17
C MET A 154 20.93 12.30 -23.21
N ALA A 155 22.22 12.31 -23.54
CA ALA A 155 23.27 11.82 -22.64
C ALA A 155 23.48 12.82 -21.48
N LEU A 156 23.41 14.12 -21.77
CA LEU A 156 23.43 15.17 -20.75
C LEU A 156 22.20 15.14 -19.85
N TYR A 157 21.02 14.82 -20.41
CA TYR A 157 19.79 14.67 -19.63
C TYR A 157 19.88 13.48 -18.66
N ALA A 158 20.36 12.32 -19.15
CA ALA A 158 20.63 11.17 -18.30
C ALA A 158 21.65 11.51 -17.20
N ALA A 159 22.74 12.21 -17.53
CA ALA A 159 23.72 12.69 -16.56
C ALA A 159 23.10 13.59 -15.48
N ASN A 160 22.17 14.47 -15.85
CA ASN A 160 21.44 15.32 -14.91
C ASN A 160 20.54 14.49 -13.97
N ASN A 161 19.88 13.45 -14.49
CA ASN A 161 19.06 12.55 -13.67
C ASN A 161 19.90 11.70 -12.70
N ILE A 162 21.07 11.24 -13.12
CA ILE A 162 22.03 10.56 -12.23
C ILE A 162 22.50 11.52 -11.14
N ALA A 163 22.78 12.79 -11.46
CA ALA A 163 23.11 13.81 -10.47
C ALA A 163 21.97 14.05 -9.47
N ARG A 164 20.69 14.02 -9.89
CA ARG A 164 19.52 14.01 -8.99
C ARG A 164 19.52 12.79 -8.07
N ALA A 165 19.79 11.60 -8.59
CA ALA A 165 19.87 10.40 -7.76
C ALA A 165 20.97 10.51 -6.70
N ILE A 166 22.15 11.03 -7.05
CA ILE A 166 23.25 11.25 -6.09
C ILE A 166 22.85 12.27 -5.02
N LEU A 167 22.20 13.38 -5.40
CA LEU A 167 21.69 14.37 -4.44
C LEU A 167 20.73 13.73 -3.42
N ASN A 168 19.81 12.89 -3.88
CA ASN A 168 18.84 12.19 -3.01
C ASN A 168 19.50 11.24 -2.00
N TYR A 169 20.70 10.71 -2.31
CA TYR A 169 21.44 9.79 -1.44
C TYR A 169 22.73 10.40 -0.89
N SER A 170 22.85 11.73 -0.89
CA SER A 170 24.05 12.44 -0.44
C SER A 170 24.41 12.22 1.03
N SER A 171 23.46 11.77 1.85
CA SER A 171 23.68 11.38 3.26
C SER A 171 24.47 10.09 3.43
N ASN A 172 24.77 9.35 2.35
CA ASN A 172 25.45 8.05 2.39
C ASN A 172 26.95 8.16 2.03
N ASP A 173 27.57 9.32 2.26
CA ASP A 173 28.99 9.60 1.97
C ASP A 173 29.42 9.32 0.51
N ILE A 174 28.55 9.69 -0.43
CA ILE A 174 28.75 9.49 -1.88
C ILE A 174 29.24 10.78 -2.54
N GLY A 175 30.28 10.70 -3.35
CA GLY A 175 30.79 11.83 -4.13
C GLY A 175 30.70 11.68 -5.66
N LEU A 176 30.13 12.66 -6.36
CA LEU A 176 30.22 12.76 -7.83
C LEU A 176 31.61 13.28 -8.27
N CYS A 177 32.53 12.35 -8.56
CA CYS A 177 33.91 12.67 -8.95
C CYS A 177 34.00 13.52 -10.21
N GLY A 178 33.10 13.28 -11.17
CA GLY A 178 32.97 14.06 -12.39
C GLY A 178 32.45 13.28 -13.59
N VAL A 179 32.41 13.98 -14.72
CA VAL A 179 31.94 13.46 -16.00
C VAL A 179 33.13 13.00 -16.86
N ILE A 180 33.09 11.77 -17.34
CA ILE A 180 34.01 11.23 -18.34
C ILE A 180 33.38 11.49 -19.72
N ALA A 181 33.98 12.40 -20.48
CA ALA A 181 33.44 12.81 -21.77
C ALA A 181 33.88 11.84 -22.89
N ASN A 182 32.94 11.02 -23.35
CA ASN A 182 33.12 10.14 -24.52
C ASN A 182 32.35 10.72 -25.71
N LEU A 183 32.98 11.67 -26.41
CA LEU A 183 32.31 12.47 -27.44
C LEU A 183 31.95 11.62 -28.66
N LYS A 184 30.79 11.90 -29.26
CA LYS A 184 30.36 11.23 -30.51
C LYS A 184 31.12 11.82 -31.70
N ASP A 185 31.26 13.14 -31.74
CA ASP A 185 32.06 13.85 -32.73
C ASP A 185 33.20 14.67 -32.07
N PRO A 186 34.41 14.09 -31.91
CA PRO A 186 35.55 14.81 -31.37
C PRO A 186 36.14 15.85 -32.34
N ALA A 187 35.76 15.83 -33.63
CA ALA A 187 36.28 16.70 -34.69
C ALA A 187 35.41 17.96 -34.92
N ALA A 188 34.19 17.98 -34.39
CA ALA A 188 33.31 19.15 -34.36
C ALA A 188 33.95 20.49 -33.88
N PRO A 189 35.00 20.54 -33.03
CA PRO A 189 35.62 21.80 -32.62
C PRO A 189 36.24 22.64 -33.75
N GLU A 190 36.64 22.04 -34.89
CA GLU A 190 37.21 22.81 -36.00
C GLU A 190 36.15 23.52 -36.86
N ALA A 191 34.92 22.98 -36.93
CA ALA A 191 33.82 23.59 -37.69
C ALA A 191 33.21 24.83 -36.99
N ALA A 192 33.34 24.94 -35.67
CA ALA A 192 32.77 26.04 -34.88
C ALA A 192 33.45 27.40 -35.11
N LYS A 193 34.62 27.46 -35.76
CA LYS A 193 35.29 28.72 -36.11
C LYS A 193 34.64 29.47 -37.28
N ALA A 194 33.70 28.86 -38.01
CA ALA A 194 33.01 29.46 -39.15
C ALA A 194 31.49 29.60 -38.89
N GLY A 195 31.09 30.51 -37.98
CA GLY A 195 29.72 31.03 -37.90
C GLY A 195 28.60 30.05 -37.51
N GLY A 196 28.94 28.89 -36.94
CA GLY A 196 27.98 27.84 -36.59
C GLY A 196 27.29 28.00 -35.23
N ALA A 197 26.10 27.42 -35.07
CA ALA A 197 25.27 27.50 -33.86
C ALA A 197 25.98 27.04 -32.57
N ALA A 198 25.66 27.69 -31.44
CA ALA A 198 26.36 27.57 -30.14
C ALA A 198 26.49 26.15 -29.54
N HIS A 199 25.68 25.19 -30.00
CA HIS A 199 25.71 23.77 -29.60
C HIS A 199 26.74 22.92 -30.35
N MET A 200 27.50 23.51 -31.31
CA MET A 200 28.55 22.79 -32.05
C MET A 200 29.92 22.76 -31.33
N ASP A 201 30.04 23.43 -30.18
CA ASP A 201 31.19 23.33 -29.27
C ASP A 201 30.97 22.18 -28.27
N ALA A 202 31.28 20.96 -28.69
CA ALA A 202 31.07 19.75 -27.88
C ALA A 202 31.82 19.80 -26.54
N ARG A 203 33.09 20.22 -26.54
CA ARG A 203 33.92 20.28 -25.32
C ARG A 203 33.44 21.35 -24.35
N GLY A 204 33.16 22.56 -24.83
CA GLY A 204 32.68 23.62 -23.97
C GLY A 204 31.25 23.35 -23.48
N THR A 205 30.41 22.67 -24.26
CA THR A 205 29.07 22.23 -23.81
C THR A 205 29.18 21.28 -22.62
N MET A 206 30.05 20.25 -22.71
CA MET A 206 30.33 19.33 -21.59
C MET A 206 30.86 20.06 -20.36
N GLN A 207 31.80 21.00 -20.53
CA GLN A 207 32.37 21.77 -19.43
C GLN A 207 31.35 22.66 -18.75
N ARG A 208 30.53 23.38 -19.52
CA ARG A 208 29.47 24.25 -18.99
C ARG A 208 28.41 23.45 -18.26
N PHE A 209 27.97 22.33 -18.84
CA PHE A 209 27.03 21.43 -18.18
C PHE A 209 27.59 20.88 -16.86
N ALA A 210 28.81 20.33 -16.86
CA ALA A 210 29.45 19.81 -15.65
C ALA A 210 29.54 20.89 -14.55
N GLY A 211 29.97 22.11 -14.92
CA GLY A 211 30.02 23.23 -13.98
C GLY A 211 28.65 23.62 -13.42
N MET A 212 27.59 23.59 -14.25
CA MET A 212 26.22 23.90 -13.81
C MET A 212 25.67 22.91 -12.79
N ILE A 213 25.98 21.61 -12.94
CA ILE A 213 25.58 20.58 -11.99
C ILE A 213 26.55 20.45 -10.80
N GLY A 214 27.49 21.38 -10.63
CA GLY A 214 28.42 21.41 -9.51
C GLY A 214 29.53 20.36 -9.57
N THR A 215 29.96 19.95 -10.77
CA THR A 215 31.03 18.96 -10.95
C THR A 215 32.05 19.37 -12.03
N GLN A 216 33.00 18.48 -12.34
CA GLN A 216 34.06 18.68 -13.32
C GLN A 216 34.02 17.64 -14.45
N VAL A 217 34.65 17.95 -15.58
CA VAL A 217 34.98 16.95 -16.59
C VAL A 217 36.32 16.32 -16.24
N LEU A 218 36.34 15.00 -16.00
CA LEU A 218 37.54 14.25 -15.58
C LEU A 218 38.55 14.07 -16.73
N ASP A 219 38.05 13.71 -17.91
CA ASP A 219 38.85 13.59 -19.12
C ASP A 219 37.98 13.63 -20.38
N PHE A 220 38.62 13.91 -21.51
CA PHE A 220 38.03 13.80 -22.84
C PHE A 220 38.68 12.63 -23.56
N LEU A 221 37.90 11.57 -23.78
CA LEU A 221 38.37 10.36 -24.44
C LEU A 221 38.40 10.57 -25.96
N PRO A 222 39.51 10.22 -26.65
CA PRO A 222 39.60 10.34 -28.09
C PRO A 222 38.77 9.26 -28.77
N ARG A 223 38.25 9.53 -29.98
CA ARG A 223 37.69 8.47 -30.80
C ARG A 223 38.83 7.71 -31.48
N ASP A 224 38.95 6.43 -31.18
CA ASP A 224 40.08 5.61 -31.58
C ASP A 224 39.57 4.30 -32.20
N LEU A 225 39.92 4.05 -33.47
CA LEU A 225 39.51 2.85 -34.19
C LEU A 225 40.05 1.58 -33.54
N ALA A 226 41.18 1.68 -32.83
CA ALA A 226 41.77 0.55 -32.13
C ALA A 226 40.85 0.02 -31.01
N VAL A 227 39.98 0.86 -30.44
CA VAL A 227 38.98 0.42 -29.44
C VAL A 227 38.01 -0.59 -30.06
N ARG A 228 37.49 -0.28 -31.26
CA ARG A 228 36.57 -1.18 -31.97
C ARG A 228 37.28 -2.49 -32.32
N GLU A 229 38.51 -2.42 -32.80
CA GLU A 229 39.29 -3.63 -33.11
C GLU A 229 39.53 -4.46 -31.84
N ALA A 230 39.89 -3.83 -30.71
CA ALA A 230 40.06 -4.53 -29.44
C ALA A 230 38.76 -5.23 -28.99
N GLU A 231 37.60 -4.60 -29.15
CA GLU A 231 36.29 -5.19 -28.85
C GLU A 231 35.98 -6.40 -29.75
N PHE A 232 36.27 -6.33 -31.06
CA PHE A 232 36.15 -7.47 -31.97
C PHE A 232 37.09 -8.63 -31.59
N GLN A 233 38.29 -8.30 -31.11
CA GLN A 233 39.26 -9.27 -30.60
C GLN A 233 38.97 -9.72 -29.16
N ARG A 234 37.87 -9.25 -28.55
CA ARG A 234 37.45 -9.58 -27.18
C ARG A 234 38.53 -9.27 -26.13
N LYS A 235 39.20 -8.13 -26.27
CA LYS A 235 40.23 -7.64 -25.33
C LYS A 235 39.93 -6.21 -24.93
N THR A 236 40.47 -5.78 -23.79
CA THR A 236 40.52 -4.36 -23.46
C THR A 236 41.57 -3.66 -24.33
N ILE A 237 41.39 -2.36 -24.63
CA ILE A 237 42.34 -1.62 -25.48
C ILE A 237 43.70 -1.45 -24.80
N VAL A 238 43.72 -1.41 -23.46
CA VAL A 238 44.97 -1.34 -22.68
C VAL A 238 45.81 -2.62 -22.78
N GLU A 239 45.19 -3.75 -23.16
CA GLU A 239 45.86 -5.01 -23.50
C GLU A 239 46.19 -5.11 -25.00
N PHE A 240 45.23 -4.75 -25.85
CA PHE A 240 45.34 -4.94 -27.30
C PHE A 240 46.32 -3.96 -27.96
N ALA A 241 46.22 -2.67 -27.65
CA ALA A 241 47.11 -1.64 -28.16
C ALA A 241 47.50 -0.67 -27.03
N PRO A 242 48.44 -1.07 -26.15
CA PRO A 242 48.79 -0.30 -24.94
C PRO A 242 49.31 1.12 -25.18
N LYS A 243 49.79 1.40 -26.40
CA LYS A 243 50.31 2.69 -26.84
C LYS A 243 49.29 3.54 -27.60
N ALA A 244 48.08 3.02 -27.84
CA ALA A 244 47.03 3.76 -28.54
C ALA A 244 46.60 5.00 -27.73
N PRO A 245 46.22 6.12 -28.37
CA PRO A 245 45.78 7.32 -27.69
C PRO A 245 44.71 7.08 -26.62
N PHE A 246 43.72 6.21 -26.90
CA PHE A 246 42.70 5.86 -25.91
C PHE A 246 43.30 5.13 -24.70
N ALA A 247 44.18 4.15 -24.91
CA ALA A 247 44.82 3.40 -23.83
C ALA A 247 45.65 4.29 -22.90
N LEU A 248 46.38 5.26 -23.48
CA LEU A 248 47.15 6.25 -22.70
C LEU A 248 46.21 7.15 -21.87
N ARG A 249 45.08 7.56 -22.44
CA ARG A 249 44.05 8.32 -21.71
C ARG A 249 43.40 7.52 -20.60
N MET A 250 43.13 6.23 -20.80
CA MET A 250 42.60 5.35 -19.75
C MET A 250 43.56 5.24 -18.56
N ARG A 251 44.86 5.12 -18.79
CA ARG A 251 45.88 5.14 -17.72
C ARG A 251 45.89 6.44 -16.93
N SER A 252 45.81 7.57 -17.64
CA SER A 252 45.70 8.90 -17.03
C SER A 252 44.42 9.05 -16.20
N LEU A 253 43.27 8.63 -16.76
CA LEU A 253 41.97 8.68 -16.10
C LEU A 253 41.93 7.80 -14.84
N ALA A 254 42.44 6.57 -14.91
CA ALA A 254 42.56 5.66 -13.78
C ALA A 254 43.36 6.30 -12.63
N ALA A 255 44.51 6.91 -12.94
CA ALA A 255 45.33 7.60 -11.94
C ALA A 255 44.62 8.82 -11.33
N LYS A 256 43.84 9.58 -12.12
CA LYS A 256 43.03 10.70 -11.62
C LYS A 256 41.96 10.22 -10.65
N ILE A 257 41.17 9.21 -11.01
CA ILE A 257 40.06 8.71 -10.19
C ILE A 257 40.57 8.19 -8.84
N LEU A 258 41.70 7.45 -8.81
CA LEU A 258 42.28 6.98 -7.55
C LEU A 258 42.69 8.12 -6.61
N LYS A 259 43.20 9.23 -7.14
CA LYS A 259 43.66 10.39 -6.35
C LYS A 259 42.54 11.25 -5.77
N ILE A 260 41.32 11.14 -6.29
CA ILE A 260 40.19 11.93 -5.77
C ILE A 260 39.87 11.47 -4.35
N ASP A 261 39.75 12.42 -3.44
CA ASP A 261 39.31 12.16 -2.07
C ASP A 261 37.78 12.32 -2.03
N PRO A 262 37.00 11.25 -1.82
CA PRO A 262 35.53 11.30 -1.87
C PRO A 262 34.94 12.32 -0.87
N ALA A 263 35.60 12.54 0.28
CA ALA A 263 35.17 13.51 1.28
C ALA A 263 35.29 14.97 0.81
N LYS A 264 36.04 15.22 -0.27
CA LYS A 264 36.24 16.56 -0.87
C LYS A 264 35.42 16.77 -2.13
N VAL A 265 34.64 15.78 -2.53
CA VAL A 265 33.79 15.86 -3.72
C VAL A 265 32.49 16.58 -3.36
N HIS A 266 32.09 17.56 -4.17
CA HIS A 266 30.88 18.31 -3.92
C HIS A 266 29.62 17.47 -4.22
N VAL A 267 28.59 17.64 -3.39
CA VAL A 267 27.25 17.11 -3.69
C VAL A 267 26.75 17.82 -4.96
N PRO A 268 26.32 17.09 -6.01
CA PRO A 268 25.93 17.72 -7.25
C PRO A 268 24.67 18.58 -7.07
N ASP A 269 24.55 19.60 -7.93
CA ASP A 269 23.39 20.50 -7.96
C ASP A 269 22.65 20.41 -9.30
N PRO A 270 21.85 19.36 -9.51
CA PRO A 270 21.19 19.07 -10.78
C PRO A 270 20.18 20.15 -11.18
N LEU A 271 20.05 20.37 -12.48
CA LEU A 271 19.10 21.29 -13.09
C LEU A 271 17.66 20.74 -13.01
N GLY A 272 16.67 21.63 -12.86
CA GLY A 272 15.25 21.29 -13.04
C GLY A 272 14.93 20.89 -14.49
N ASP A 273 13.79 20.24 -14.76
CA ASP A 273 13.49 19.74 -16.12
C ASP A 273 13.30 20.89 -17.12
N GLU A 274 12.51 21.91 -16.77
CA GLU A 274 12.34 23.11 -17.59
C GLU A 274 13.68 23.85 -17.79
N GLU A 275 14.43 24.06 -16.70
CA GLU A 275 15.73 24.73 -16.71
C GLU A 275 16.75 24.00 -17.61
N PHE A 276 16.81 22.67 -17.53
CA PHE A 276 17.65 21.86 -18.39
C PHE A 276 17.29 22.05 -19.86
N HIS A 277 16.00 21.97 -20.20
CA HIS A 277 15.54 22.13 -21.58
C HIS A 277 15.86 23.51 -22.14
N ASP A 278 15.68 24.58 -21.37
CA ASP A 278 15.98 25.94 -21.81
C ASP A 278 17.48 26.18 -21.98
N LEU A 279 18.30 25.79 -21.01
CA LEU A 279 19.75 25.98 -21.08
C LEU A 279 20.37 25.14 -22.20
N SER A 280 19.84 23.94 -22.45
CA SER A 280 20.36 23.06 -23.48
C SER A 280 20.24 23.63 -24.91
N ARG A 281 19.21 24.46 -25.18
CA ARG A 281 19.02 25.16 -26.46
C ARG A 281 20.19 26.08 -26.81
N THR A 282 20.90 26.56 -25.78
CA THR A 282 22.04 27.48 -25.93
C THR A 282 23.39 26.79 -25.70
N GLY A 283 23.41 25.46 -25.58
CA GLY A 283 24.60 24.71 -25.19
C GLY A 283 25.10 25.12 -23.80
N PHE A 284 24.18 25.43 -22.87
CA PHE A 284 24.44 25.82 -21.48
C PHE A 284 25.23 27.13 -21.32
N ARG A 285 24.98 28.15 -22.18
CA ARG A 285 25.66 29.47 -22.11
C ARG A 285 24.93 30.52 -21.25
N GLY A 286 23.83 30.15 -20.57
CA GLY A 286 23.01 31.03 -19.73
C GLY A 286 23.38 31.05 -18.24
N THR A 287 22.80 31.98 -17.49
CA THR A 287 22.90 32.06 -16.02
C THR A 287 21.77 31.27 -15.36
N ARG A 288 22.11 30.60 -14.26
CA ARG A 288 21.17 29.79 -13.48
C ARG A 288 20.19 30.66 -12.70
N ALA A 289 18.92 30.28 -12.65
CA ALA A 289 17.97 30.89 -11.72
C ALA A 289 18.30 30.43 -10.29
N ARG A 290 18.26 31.34 -9.29
CA ARG A 290 18.56 30.97 -7.89
C ARG A 290 17.56 29.93 -7.41
N ARG A 291 18.06 28.77 -6.97
CA ARG A 291 17.25 27.70 -6.38
C ARG A 291 16.98 27.98 -4.91
N VAL A 292 15.72 27.83 -4.49
CA VAL A 292 15.34 27.71 -3.07
C VAL A 292 15.61 26.26 -2.67
N VAL A 293 16.61 26.04 -1.83
CA VAL A 293 16.96 24.71 -1.32
C VAL A 293 15.93 24.33 -0.26
N VAL A 294 15.12 23.30 -0.52
CA VAL A 294 14.33 22.62 0.51
C VAL A 294 15.30 21.68 1.23
N ALA A 295 15.52 21.90 2.52
CA ALA A 295 16.43 21.09 3.33
C ALA A 295 15.96 19.63 3.35
N ALA A 296 16.89 18.70 3.14
CA ALA A 296 16.65 17.28 3.37
C ALA A 296 16.33 17.02 4.86
N PRO A 297 15.46 16.04 5.18
CA PRO A 297 15.22 15.65 6.56
C PRO A 297 16.53 15.16 7.21
N PRO A 298 16.72 15.39 8.53
CA PRO A 298 17.97 15.07 9.20
C PRO A 298 18.26 13.56 9.16
N SER A 299 19.47 13.22 8.72
CA SER A 299 20.02 11.87 8.62
C SER A 299 20.42 11.34 10.00
N GLY A 300 19.59 10.50 10.61
CA GLY A 300 20.05 9.56 11.63
C GLY A 300 20.59 8.30 10.95
N ALA A 301 21.90 8.09 10.97
CA ALA A 301 22.49 6.83 10.51
C ALA A 301 21.88 5.67 11.31
N MET A 302 21.12 4.80 10.65
CA MET A 302 20.67 3.55 11.24
C MET A 302 21.87 2.63 11.31
N ASP A 303 22.41 2.41 12.51
CA ASP A 303 23.37 1.35 12.78
C ASP A 303 22.67 0.01 12.51
N LEU A 304 22.89 -0.54 11.31
CA LEU A 304 22.31 -1.80 10.86
C LEU A 304 22.71 -2.98 11.75
N ALA A 305 23.87 -2.91 12.43
CA ALA A 305 24.27 -3.90 13.42
C ALA A 305 23.44 -3.76 14.70
N ALA A 306 23.19 -2.53 15.17
CA ALA A 306 22.30 -2.28 16.31
C ALA A 306 20.83 -2.58 16.00
N ALA A 307 20.36 -2.35 14.76
CA ALA A 307 19.01 -2.68 14.32
C ALA A 307 18.80 -4.19 14.15
N ALA A 308 19.80 -4.91 13.63
CA ALA A 308 19.80 -6.38 13.56
C ALA A 308 19.90 -7.00 14.96
N ASP A 309 20.67 -6.41 15.86
CA ASP A 309 20.77 -6.85 17.25
C ASP A 309 19.50 -6.49 18.06
N ALA A 310 18.84 -5.38 17.76
CA ALA A 310 17.52 -5.02 18.29
C ALA A 310 16.41 -5.95 17.77
N ALA A 311 16.45 -6.34 16.50
CA ALA A 311 15.53 -7.33 15.91
C ALA A 311 15.75 -8.73 16.50
N ARG A 312 17.02 -9.14 16.74
CA ARG A 312 17.36 -10.39 17.45
C ARG A 312 16.95 -10.34 18.92
N ARG A 313 17.08 -9.20 19.59
CA ARG A 313 16.62 -8.98 20.98
C ARG A 313 15.09 -8.93 21.09
N GLN A 314 14.37 -8.48 20.05
CA GLN A 314 12.91 -8.49 19.98
C GLN A 314 12.31 -9.87 19.65
N ALA A 315 13.11 -10.78 19.07
CA ALA A 315 12.70 -12.15 18.75
C ALA A 315 12.77 -13.12 19.94
N ASP A 316 13.29 -12.71 21.11
CA ASP A 316 13.24 -13.51 22.35
C ASP A 316 11.87 -13.36 23.04
N PRO A 317 11.01 -14.40 23.05
CA PRO A 317 9.66 -14.33 23.61
C PRO A 317 9.62 -14.02 25.11
N ARG A 318 10.75 -14.17 25.83
CA ARG A 318 10.80 -14.11 27.30
C ARG A 318 11.07 -12.71 27.88
N ARG A 319 11.41 -11.71 27.06
CA ARG A 319 11.80 -10.35 27.53
C ARG A 319 10.88 -9.19 27.10
N ARG A 320 9.67 -9.47 26.58
CA ARG A 320 8.70 -8.45 26.14
C ARG A 320 8.15 -7.50 27.23
N SER A 321 8.52 -7.65 28.50
CA SER A 321 7.94 -6.89 29.62
C SER A 321 8.73 -5.65 30.07
N GLN A 322 9.83 -5.27 29.40
CA GLN A 322 10.73 -4.19 29.89
C GLN A 322 11.22 -3.20 28.81
N LEU A 323 10.36 -2.74 27.91
CA LEU A 323 10.66 -1.50 27.17
C LEU A 323 10.37 -0.29 28.08
N PRO A 324 11.30 0.67 28.26
CA PRO A 324 11.02 1.88 29.01
C PRO A 324 9.97 2.71 28.23
N ARG A 325 8.88 3.09 28.92
CA ARG A 325 7.94 4.09 28.41
C ARG A 325 8.70 5.40 28.28
N ALA A 326 9.03 5.81 27.06
CA ALA A 326 9.47 7.17 26.80
C ALA A 326 8.23 8.06 26.85
N ASP A 327 8.03 8.74 27.98
CA ASP A 327 7.07 9.84 28.08
C ASP A 327 7.64 11.01 27.26
N VAL A 328 7.25 11.11 25.98
CA VAL A 328 7.55 12.28 25.15
C VAL A 328 6.64 13.42 25.64
N PRO A 329 7.19 14.57 26.09
CA PRO A 329 6.37 15.68 26.56
C PRO A 329 5.42 16.18 25.46
N ASP A 330 4.16 16.47 25.82
CA ASP A 330 3.09 16.91 24.89
C ASP A 330 3.54 18.05 23.96
N GLU A 331 4.40 18.96 24.44
CA GLU A 331 4.92 20.12 23.69
C GLU A 331 5.87 19.73 22.53
N GLN A 332 6.61 18.61 22.65
CA GLN A 332 7.48 18.11 21.58
C GLN A 332 6.67 17.39 20.51
N LEU A 333 5.61 16.68 20.90
CA LEU A 333 4.67 16.06 19.97
C LEU A 333 3.92 17.14 19.18
N GLU A 334 3.46 18.20 19.85
CA GLU A 334 2.81 19.36 19.20
C GLU A 334 3.74 20.05 18.19
N LYS A 335 4.99 20.33 18.54
CA LYS A 335 5.97 20.93 17.59
C LYS A 335 6.27 20.04 16.40
N ALA A 336 6.40 18.73 16.60
CA ALA A 336 6.64 17.77 15.53
C ALA A 336 5.42 17.68 14.59
N MET A 337 4.21 17.70 15.14
CA MET A 337 2.96 17.67 14.37
C MET A 337 2.71 18.98 13.62
N GLU A 338 2.97 20.15 14.23
CA GLU A 338 2.87 21.44 13.55
C GLU A 338 3.84 21.57 12.37
N ALA A 339 5.08 21.11 12.54
CA ALA A 339 6.07 21.08 11.47
C ALA A 339 5.63 20.17 10.32
N TRP A 340 4.97 19.06 10.65
CA TRP A 340 4.55 18.06 9.70
C TRP A 340 3.24 18.44 8.97
N VAL A 341 2.29 19.10 9.64
CA VAL A 341 1.10 19.72 9.03
C VAL A 341 1.47 20.86 8.08
N LYS A 342 2.50 21.66 8.41
CA LYS A 342 3.04 22.70 7.52
C LYS A 342 3.75 22.14 6.28
N ALA A 343 4.19 20.88 6.32
CA ALA A 343 4.92 20.22 5.23
C ALA A 343 4.01 19.43 4.27
N ALA A 344 2.72 19.31 4.56
CA ALA A 344 1.77 18.57 3.72
C ALA A 344 1.41 19.36 2.44
N PRO A 345 1.50 18.76 1.22
CA PRO A 345 1.18 19.45 -0.03
C PRO A 345 -0.31 19.83 -0.15
N ASP A 346 -0.59 20.79 -1.03
CA ASP A 346 -1.90 21.39 -1.30
C ASP A 346 -3.09 20.40 -1.35
N LYS A 347 -4.23 20.86 -0.80
CA LYS A 347 -5.51 20.16 -0.58
C LYS A 347 -6.26 19.73 -1.85
N GLY A 348 -5.59 19.61 -3.00
CA GLY A 348 -6.21 19.45 -4.31
C GLY A 348 -6.15 18.06 -4.96
N GLN A 349 -5.25 17.16 -4.53
CA GLN A 349 -5.01 15.91 -5.28
C GLN A 349 -4.67 14.71 -4.39
N TRP A 350 -5.60 14.29 -3.53
CA TRP A 350 -5.54 12.97 -2.90
C TRP A 350 -6.95 12.41 -2.78
N LYS A 351 -7.51 11.93 -3.91
CA LYS A 351 -8.83 11.31 -3.95
C LYS A 351 -8.83 9.78 -3.96
N ASP A 352 -7.70 9.12 -4.19
CA ASP A 352 -7.68 7.65 -4.32
C ASP A 352 -6.47 7.06 -3.58
N GLY A 353 -6.71 6.24 -2.54
CA GLY A 353 -5.69 5.49 -1.81
C GLY A 353 -6.12 5.01 -0.41
N PRO A 354 -6.13 3.69 -0.11
CA PRO A 354 -6.61 3.14 1.17
C PRO A 354 -5.50 2.79 2.20
N HIS A 355 -5.93 2.53 3.45
CA HIS A 355 -5.35 1.67 4.52
C HIS A 355 -5.18 2.34 5.91
N ALA A 356 -5.79 1.72 6.91
CA ALA A 356 -6.01 2.15 8.30
C ALA A 356 -4.76 2.36 9.16
N MET A 357 -3.55 2.32 8.60
CA MET A 357 -2.29 2.67 9.25
C MET A 357 -1.22 2.88 8.17
N GLN A 358 -1.47 3.74 7.17
CA GLN A 358 -0.37 4.27 6.37
C GLN A 358 -0.28 5.80 6.43
N TRP A 359 0.72 6.24 7.19
CA TRP A 359 1.63 7.34 6.86
C TRP A 359 0.98 8.59 6.28
N GLY A 360 0.49 9.42 7.19
CA GLY A 360 0.61 10.83 6.95
C GLY A 360 -0.58 11.52 6.29
N ASP A 361 -1.80 11.11 6.64
CA ASP A 361 -2.95 11.98 6.50
C ASP A 361 -3.06 12.89 7.76
N PRO A 362 -2.87 14.21 7.64
CA PRO A 362 -2.89 15.13 8.77
C PRO A 362 -4.24 15.25 9.48
N VAL A 363 -5.31 14.65 8.95
CA VAL A 363 -6.63 14.68 9.59
C VAL A 363 -7.03 13.37 10.27
N GLN A 364 -6.23 12.30 10.20
CA GLN A 364 -6.63 11.00 10.76
C GLN A 364 -6.76 10.99 12.29
N TRP A 365 -5.98 11.80 13.00
CA TRP A 365 -6.02 11.86 14.47
C TRP A 365 -7.40 12.21 15.03
N ARG A 366 -8.24 12.92 14.24
CA ARG A 366 -9.63 13.29 14.59
C ARG A 366 -10.71 12.41 13.96
N ASN A 367 -10.36 11.45 13.09
CA ASN A 367 -11.34 10.54 12.49
C ASN A 367 -11.60 9.35 13.43
N PHE A 368 -12.86 9.19 13.86
CA PHE A 368 -13.32 8.06 14.69
C PHE A 368 -14.40 7.22 13.99
N PHE A 369 -14.88 7.64 12.82
CA PHE A 369 -15.92 6.94 12.05
C PHE A 369 -15.35 5.95 11.04
N ALA A 370 -14.03 6.02 10.76
CA ALA A 370 -13.32 5.09 9.89
C ALA A 370 -14.03 4.88 8.52
N ASP A 371 -14.49 5.99 7.93
CA ASP A 371 -15.37 5.97 6.75
C ASP A 371 -14.76 5.24 5.55
N ARG A 372 -13.46 5.46 5.33
CA ARG A 372 -12.72 4.87 4.21
C ARG A 372 -12.57 3.37 4.40
N GLU A 373 -12.31 2.95 5.64
CA GLU A 373 -12.20 1.56 6.04
C GLU A 373 -13.55 0.85 5.92
N THR A 374 -14.63 1.50 6.37
CA THR A 374 -15.99 0.97 6.30
C THR A 374 -16.45 0.79 4.85
N ALA A 375 -16.23 1.78 3.99
CA ALA A 375 -16.58 1.71 2.57
C ALA A 375 -15.81 0.57 1.85
N ARG A 376 -14.50 0.47 2.04
CA ARG A 376 -13.68 -0.60 1.45
C ARG A 376 -14.15 -1.99 1.89
N ASN A 377 -14.40 -2.16 3.18
CA ASN A 377 -14.83 -3.46 3.71
C ASN A 377 -16.13 -3.90 3.01
N TYR A 378 -17.06 -2.98 2.77
CA TYR A 378 -18.32 -3.30 2.12
C TYR A 378 -18.15 -3.96 0.74
N ASP A 379 -17.33 -3.36 -0.13
CA ASP A 379 -17.09 -3.88 -1.48
C ASP A 379 -16.38 -5.24 -1.47
N GLN A 380 -15.55 -5.50 -0.44
CA GLN A 380 -14.82 -6.76 -0.27
C GLN A 380 -15.68 -7.86 0.39
N HIS A 381 -16.73 -7.50 1.11
CA HIS A 381 -17.62 -8.43 1.83
C HIS A 381 -18.79 -8.98 1.01
N VAL A 382 -18.90 -8.63 -0.27
CA VAL A 382 -19.90 -9.26 -1.14
C VAL A 382 -19.40 -10.63 -1.57
N TYR A 383 -19.95 -11.71 -1.00
CA TYR A 383 -19.54 -13.07 -1.34
C TYR A 383 -20.69 -13.95 -1.84
N LEU A 384 -20.35 -14.77 -2.83
CA LEU A 384 -21.22 -15.76 -3.44
C LEU A 384 -21.28 -17.00 -2.56
N ASP A 385 -22.49 -17.43 -2.23
CA ASP A 385 -22.79 -18.68 -1.55
C ASP A 385 -22.95 -19.81 -2.58
N ALA A 386 -21.84 -20.17 -3.20
CA ALA A 386 -21.72 -21.29 -4.12
C ALA A 386 -20.27 -21.81 -4.10
N PRO A 387 -20.04 -23.11 -4.33
CA PRO A 387 -18.70 -23.67 -4.39
C PRO A 387 -17.90 -23.04 -5.53
N ILE A 388 -16.80 -22.35 -5.23
CA ILE A 388 -15.88 -21.76 -6.23
C ILE A 388 -14.44 -22.22 -5.99
N VAL A 389 -13.58 -22.05 -6.99
CA VAL A 389 -12.12 -22.10 -6.79
C VAL A 389 -11.57 -20.67 -6.83
N GLY A 390 -11.04 -20.19 -5.71
CA GLY A 390 -10.32 -18.92 -5.64
C GLY A 390 -8.84 -19.11 -5.95
N ILE A 391 -8.26 -18.24 -6.75
CA ILE A 391 -6.81 -18.12 -6.98
C ILE A 391 -6.41 -16.71 -6.63
N ALA A 392 -5.60 -16.56 -5.58
CA ALA A 392 -4.97 -15.30 -5.23
C ALA A 392 -3.56 -15.24 -5.85
N HIS A 393 -3.42 -14.46 -6.90
CA HIS A 393 -2.14 -14.14 -7.51
C HIS A 393 -1.49 -13.00 -6.73
N GLU A 394 -0.74 -13.36 -5.69
CA GLU A 394 -0.20 -12.44 -4.69
C GLU A 394 0.94 -13.06 -3.90
N ASP A 395 1.66 -12.24 -3.15
CA ASP A 395 2.56 -12.67 -2.07
C ASP A 395 1.77 -12.98 -0.78
N LEU A 396 2.41 -13.72 0.13
CA LEU A 396 1.78 -14.11 1.40
C LEU A 396 1.54 -12.94 2.36
N GLU A 397 2.27 -11.83 2.26
CA GLU A 397 2.02 -10.67 3.13
C GLU A 397 0.64 -10.08 2.84
N CYS A 398 0.34 -9.83 1.55
CA CYS A 398 -0.99 -9.41 1.12
C CYS A 398 -2.07 -10.43 1.52
N HIS A 399 -1.77 -11.72 1.34
CA HIS A 399 -2.68 -12.81 1.71
C HIS A 399 -3.07 -12.77 3.20
N TYR A 400 -2.09 -12.61 4.09
CA TYR A 400 -2.32 -12.62 5.54
C TYR A 400 -2.76 -11.27 6.11
N ALA A 401 -2.33 -10.15 5.52
CA ALA A 401 -2.69 -8.81 5.97
C ALA A 401 -4.10 -8.38 5.51
N THR A 402 -4.53 -8.90 4.36
CA THR A 402 -5.87 -8.69 3.80
C THR A 402 -6.51 -10.05 3.48
N PRO A 403 -6.92 -10.84 4.50
CA PRO A 403 -7.49 -12.20 4.35
C PRO A 403 -8.83 -12.29 3.59
N PHE A 404 -9.16 -11.29 2.79
CA PHE A 404 -10.33 -11.27 1.92
C PHE A 404 -10.15 -11.96 0.57
N PHE A 405 -8.93 -12.34 0.22
CA PHE A 405 -8.72 -13.17 -0.98
C PHE A 405 -8.74 -14.67 -0.68
N ASN A 406 -8.68 -15.07 0.61
CA ASN A 406 -8.82 -16.47 1.01
C ASN A 406 -9.18 -16.61 2.51
N ASP A 407 -10.25 -17.32 2.82
CA ASP A 407 -10.87 -17.38 4.15
C ASP A 407 -9.93 -17.78 5.32
N GLY A 408 -9.68 -16.84 6.23
CA GLY A 408 -9.25 -17.11 7.61
C GLY A 408 -8.28 -16.11 8.24
N PHE A 409 -8.81 -15.03 8.85
CA PHE A 409 -8.25 -14.13 9.90
C PHE A 409 -6.71 -14.01 10.02
N MET A 410 -6.08 -12.85 9.74
CA MET A 410 -6.18 -11.61 10.54
C MET A 410 -6.23 -10.35 9.67
N THR A 411 -7.38 -9.68 9.59
CA THR A 411 -7.36 -8.21 9.48
C THR A 411 -7.30 -7.67 10.90
N TYR A 412 -6.38 -6.73 11.18
CA TYR A 412 -6.37 -5.99 12.46
C TYR A 412 -7.67 -5.18 12.70
N HIS A 413 -8.55 -5.12 11.70
CA HIS A 413 -9.81 -4.40 11.71
C HIS A 413 -10.86 -5.21 10.94
N ASN A 414 -11.56 -6.10 11.64
CA ASN A 414 -12.80 -6.71 11.14
C ASN A 414 -13.95 -6.19 12.01
N PHE A 415 -14.94 -5.52 11.40
CA PHE A 415 -16.12 -5.04 12.13
C PHE A 415 -17.21 -6.10 12.18
N LYS A 416 -17.77 -6.29 13.38
CA LYS A 416 -18.69 -7.39 13.71
C LYS A 416 -20.06 -7.32 13.04
N TRP A 417 -20.42 -6.25 12.32
CA TRP A 417 -21.66 -6.23 11.52
C TRP A 417 -21.54 -7.00 10.21
N VAL A 418 -20.33 -7.44 9.82
CA VAL A 418 -20.18 -8.30 8.64
C VAL A 418 -19.89 -9.77 8.95
N GLN A 419 -19.41 -10.13 10.14
CA GLN A 419 -19.37 -11.54 10.54
C GLN A 419 -19.50 -11.74 12.06
N ARG A 420 -20.72 -12.09 12.49
CA ARG A 420 -20.91 -13.16 13.47
C ARG A 420 -21.58 -14.31 12.73
N ARG A 421 -20.81 -15.26 12.22
CA ARG A 421 -21.37 -16.58 11.89
C ARG A 421 -21.37 -17.46 13.14
N GLU A 422 -22.46 -18.21 13.29
CA GLU A 422 -22.62 -19.31 14.24
C GLU A 422 -22.15 -20.67 13.70
N ARG A 423 -21.54 -20.75 12.50
CA ARG A 423 -20.92 -21.98 12.00
C ARG A 423 -19.65 -21.72 11.19
N ASP A 424 -18.68 -22.59 11.41
CA ASP A 424 -17.33 -22.69 10.84
C ASP A 424 -17.37 -23.37 9.47
N ASP A 425 -18.09 -22.80 8.50
CA ASP A 425 -18.10 -23.22 7.10
C ASP A 425 -17.55 -22.10 6.20
N ARG A 426 -16.22 -21.96 6.32
CA ARG A 426 -15.25 -21.09 5.63
C ARG A 426 -15.34 -21.14 4.10
N PHE A 427 -16.42 -20.62 3.51
CA PHE A 427 -16.73 -20.43 2.07
C PHE A 427 -18.09 -21.02 1.67
N GLY A 428 -18.84 -21.58 2.61
CA GLY A 428 -19.88 -22.55 2.27
C GLY A 428 -19.26 -23.89 1.86
N GLU A 429 -20.07 -24.94 1.83
CA GLU A 429 -19.62 -26.29 1.53
C GLU A 429 -19.02 -26.37 0.11
N GLY A 430 -17.76 -26.78 0.00
CA GLY A 430 -17.15 -27.11 -1.29
C GLY A 430 -16.38 -26.01 -2.02
N CYS A 431 -15.87 -24.94 -1.41
CA CYS A 431 -14.90 -24.05 -2.08
C CYS A 431 -13.44 -24.50 -1.89
N ILE A 432 -12.55 -24.00 -2.76
CA ILE A 432 -11.11 -24.29 -2.72
C ILE A 432 -10.35 -22.98 -2.91
N GLY A 433 -9.37 -22.71 -2.04
CA GLY A 433 -8.50 -21.54 -2.11
C GLY A 433 -7.08 -21.91 -2.54
N LEU A 434 -6.57 -21.25 -3.56
CA LEU A 434 -5.19 -21.36 -4.06
C LEU A 434 -4.53 -19.99 -3.97
N THR A 435 -3.22 -19.98 -3.68
CA THR A 435 -2.40 -18.76 -3.76
C THR A 435 -1.17 -19.06 -4.60
N THR A 436 -0.68 -18.06 -5.34
CA THR A 436 0.59 -18.20 -6.04
C THR A 436 1.79 -18.01 -5.14
N ASP A 437 1.65 -17.43 -3.93
CA ASP A 437 2.76 -17.07 -3.03
C ASP A 437 3.95 -16.49 -3.83
N ILE A 438 3.76 -15.28 -4.35
CA ILE A 438 4.81 -14.55 -5.06
C ILE A 438 5.94 -14.26 -4.08
N GLN A 439 7.08 -14.86 -4.34
CA GLN A 439 8.31 -14.69 -3.57
C GLN A 439 9.24 -13.74 -4.30
N ASP A 440 10.32 -13.33 -3.64
CA ASP A 440 11.31 -12.45 -4.24
C ASP A 440 11.84 -12.99 -5.59
N ALA A 441 11.91 -14.31 -5.76
CA ALA A 441 12.32 -14.95 -7.01
C ALA A 441 11.36 -14.59 -8.15
N ASP A 442 10.06 -14.66 -7.88
CA ASP A 442 9.00 -14.33 -8.81
C ASP A 442 8.94 -12.81 -9.05
N VAL A 443 9.31 -11.98 -8.07
CA VAL A 443 9.45 -10.53 -8.27
C VAL A 443 10.57 -10.24 -9.28
N VAL A 444 11.68 -10.96 -9.19
CA VAL A 444 12.79 -10.82 -10.14
C VAL A 444 12.38 -11.35 -11.50
N HIS A 445 11.83 -12.57 -11.61
CA HIS A 445 11.65 -13.27 -12.89
C HIS A 445 10.22 -13.24 -13.48
N GLY A 446 9.23 -12.73 -12.75
CA GLY A 446 7.80 -12.82 -13.08
C GLY A 446 7.08 -13.97 -12.37
N GLY A 447 5.82 -13.76 -12.00
CA GLY A 447 4.95 -14.74 -11.35
C GLY A 447 4.04 -15.54 -12.29
N SER A 448 4.07 -15.23 -13.58
CA SER A 448 3.24 -15.84 -14.64
C SER A 448 3.26 -17.38 -14.66
N LYS A 449 4.40 -18.01 -14.35
CA LYS A 449 4.50 -19.48 -14.27
C LYS A 449 3.64 -20.05 -13.15
N LYS A 450 3.73 -19.48 -11.94
CA LYS A 450 2.95 -19.90 -10.78
C LYS A 450 1.46 -19.68 -10.99
N LEU A 451 1.06 -18.61 -11.68
CA LEU A 451 -0.34 -18.40 -12.05
C LEU A 451 -0.88 -19.51 -12.96
N LYS A 452 -0.11 -19.94 -13.97
CA LYS A 452 -0.50 -21.06 -14.85
C LYS A 452 -0.63 -22.37 -14.07
N GLU A 453 0.30 -22.66 -13.17
CA GLU A 453 0.25 -23.84 -12.30
C GLU A 453 -0.98 -23.82 -11.38
N ALA A 454 -1.29 -22.67 -10.78
CA ALA A 454 -2.49 -22.49 -9.97
C ALA A 454 -3.78 -22.68 -10.80
N LEU A 455 -3.83 -22.15 -12.03
CA LEU A 455 -4.96 -22.34 -12.94
C LEU A 455 -5.13 -23.81 -13.37
N ASP A 456 -4.03 -24.51 -13.65
CA ASP A 456 -4.07 -25.95 -13.96
C ASP A 456 -4.61 -26.76 -12.78
N LEU A 457 -4.20 -26.43 -11.55
CA LEU A 457 -4.72 -27.06 -10.34
C LEU A 457 -6.19 -26.70 -10.09
N ALA A 458 -6.59 -25.46 -10.34
CA ALA A 458 -7.97 -25.01 -10.22
C ALA A 458 -8.89 -25.76 -11.18
N LEU A 459 -8.48 -25.93 -12.45
CA LEU A 459 -9.24 -26.71 -13.43
C LEU A 459 -9.41 -28.17 -13.01
N LYS A 460 -8.37 -28.81 -12.47
CA LYS A 460 -8.45 -30.19 -11.95
C LYS A 460 -9.40 -30.31 -10.77
N SER A 461 -9.53 -29.25 -9.97
CA SER A 461 -10.33 -29.22 -8.75
C SER A 461 -11.70 -28.55 -8.95
N SER A 462 -12.10 -28.34 -10.22
CA SER A 462 -13.26 -27.54 -10.59
C SER A 462 -14.59 -28.30 -10.68
N GLU A 463 -14.56 -29.62 -10.45
CA GLU A 463 -15.77 -30.44 -10.44
C GLU A 463 -16.74 -29.98 -9.33
N GLY A 464 -18.01 -29.80 -9.71
CA GLY A 464 -19.05 -29.29 -8.82
C GLY A 464 -18.92 -27.81 -8.43
N LYS A 465 -17.98 -27.05 -9.04
CA LYS A 465 -17.80 -25.61 -8.76
C LYS A 465 -18.60 -24.74 -9.74
N ALA A 466 -19.01 -23.56 -9.28
CA ALA A 466 -19.77 -22.58 -10.05
C ALA A 466 -18.88 -21.66 -10.90
N ALA A 467 -17.65 -21.39 -10.45
CA ALA A 467 -16.67 -20.56 -11.17
C ALA A 467 -15.24 -20.75 -10.61
N ILE A 468 -14.26 -20.28 -11.37
CA ILE A 468 -12.90 -20.00 -10.89
C ILE A 468 -12.77 -18.48 -10.77
N LEU A 469 -12.37 -17.96 -9.61
CA LEU A 469 -12.10 -16.55 -9.39
C LEU A 469 -10.59 -16.34 -9.25
N VAL A 470 -10.00 -15.56 -10.16
CA VAL A 470 -8.61 -15.14 -10.08
C VAL A 470 -8.56 -13.71 -9.58
N THR A 471 -7.77 -13.45 -8.54
CA THR A 471 -7.54 -12.11 -8.02
C THR A 471 -6.07 -11.77 -8.02
N THR A 472 -5.69 -10.60 -8.53
CA THR A 472 -4.29 -10.15 -8.56
C THR A 472 -4.07 -8.95 -7.64
N THR A 473 -2.94 -8.91 -6.94
CA THR A 473 -2.56 -7.79 -6.06
C THR A 473 -1.50 -6.87 -6.68
N CYS A 474 -0.93 -5.98 -5.86
CA CYS A 474 0.03 -4.97 -6.28
C CYS A 474 1.31 -5.58 -6.87
N VAL A 475 1.84 -6.65 -6.27
CA VAL A 475 3.15 -7.18 -6.67
C VAL A 475 3.15 -7.72 -8.10
N PRO A 476 2.27 -8.66 -8.51
CA PRO A 476 2.24 -9.13 -9.90
C PRO A 476 1.94 -8.01 -10.91
N THR A 477 1.10 -7.04 -10.50
CA THR A 477 0.76 -5.89 -11.35
C THR A 477 1.99 -5.01 -11.62
N VAL A 478 2.79 -4.71 -10.58
CA VAL A 478 3.97 -3.84 -10.69
C VAL A 478 5.12 -4.50 -11.45
N ILE A 479 5.29 -5.82 -11.32
CA ILE A 479 6.32 -6.57 -12.06
C ILE A 479 5.91 -6.88 -13.50
N GLY A 480 4.70 -6.49 -13.91
CA GLY A 480 4.23 -6.61 -15.30
C GLY A 480 3.74 -7.99 -15.70
N ASP A 481 3.25 -8.82 -14.76
CA ASP A 481 2.67 -10.11 -15.11
C ASP A 481 1.41 -9.95 -15.98
N ASP A 482 1.35 -10.69 -17.09
CA ASP A 482 0.20 -10.71 -18.00
C ASP A 482 -0.89 -11.68 -17.51
N ALA A 483 -1.44 -11.40 -16.32
CA ALA A 483 -2.51 -12.22 -15.74
C ALA A 483 -3.73 -12.31 -16.67
N VAL A 484 -4.11 -11.19 -17.31
CA VAL A 484 -5.26 -11.12 -18.21
C VAL A 484 -5.06 -12.02 -19.44
N GLY A 485 -3.93 -11.90 -20.14
CA GLY A 485 -3.63 -12.73 -21.29
C GLY A 485 -3.55 -14.22 -20.95
N ILE A 486 -3.00 -14.57 -19.78
CA ILE A 486 -2.99 -15.95 -19.28
C ILE A 486 -4.41 -16.45 -19.03
N ILE A 487 -5.25 -15.68 -18.34
CA ILE A 487 -6.64 -16.05 -18.04
C ILE A 487 -7.44 -16.24 -19.34
N GLU A 488 -7.27 -15.39 -20.35
CA GLU A 488 -7.92 -15.54 -21.66
C GLU A 488 -7.52 -16.83 -22.39
N GLN A 489 -6.27 -17.29 -22.25
CA GLN A 489 -5.85 -18.59 -22.77
C GLN A 489 -6.55 -19.74 -22.06
N TYR A 490 -6.76 -19.63 -20.75
CA TYR A 490 -7.40 -20.66 -19.93
C TYR A 490 -8.92 -20.67 -20.06
N ARG A 491 -9.57 -19.53 -20.32
CA ARG A 491 -11.01 -19.45 -20.65
C ARG A 491 -11.37 -20.32 -21.84
N LYS A 492 -10.45 -20.49 -22.80
CA LYS A 492 -10.65 -21.37 -23.98
C LYS A 492 -10.59 -22.86 -23.66
N LYS A 493 -10.04 -23.25 -22.50
CA LYS A 493 -9.82 -24.65 -22.10
C LYS A 493 -10.98 -25.24 -21.29
N THR A 494 -11.92 -24.41 -20.80
CA THR A 494 -13.02 -24.85 -19.94
C THR A 494 -14.31 -24.15 -20.28
N LYS A 495 -15.44 -24.79 -19.98
CA LYS A 495 -16.77 -24.14 -20.00
C LYS A 495 -17.10 -23.45 -18.69
N LEU A 496 -16.33 -23.73 -17.63
CA LEU A 496 -16.51 -23.09 -16.33
C LEU A 496 -16.09 -21.62 -16.41
N PRO A 497 -16.91 -20.66 -15.94
CA PRO A 497 -16.53 -19.25 -15.94
C PRO A 497 -15.23 -19.02 -15.15
N ILE A 498 -14.24 -18.40 -15.79
CA ILE A 498 -13.04 -17.89 -15.13
C ILE A 498 -13.19 -16.38 -15.00
N LEU A 499 -13.41 -15.95 -13.76
CA LEU A 499 -13.64 -14.59 -13.32
C LEU A 499 -12.28 -13.97 -12.93
N PHE A 500 -12.07 -12.70 -13.25
CA PHE A 500 -10.82 -11.99 -12.95
C PHE A 500 -11.12 -10.67 -12.24
N SER A 501 -10.41 -10.40 -11.14
CA SER A 501 -10.45 -9.12 -10.42
C SER A 501 -9.03 -8.66 -10.11
N SER A 502 -8.77 -7.36 -10.21
CA SER A 502 -7.50 -6.76 -9.79
C SER A 502 -7.75 -5.39 -9.17
N PRO A 503 -7.80 -5.31 -7.83
CA PRO A 503 -7.91 -4.04 -7.12
C PRO A 503 -6.74 -3.11 -7.44
N ALA A 504 -5.53 -3.65 -7.65
CA ALA A 504 -4.33 -2.86 -7.91
C ALA A 504 -4.35 -2.12 -9.27
N SER A 505 -5.10 -2.63 -10.25
CA SER A 505 -5.26 -2.00 -11.56
C SER A 505 -6.65 -1.39 -11.78
N GLY A 506 -7.48 -1.31 -10.73
CA GLY A 506 -8.86 -0.81 -10.79
C GLY A 506 -9.81 -1.69 -11.62
N GLN A 507 -9.39 -2.90 -12.00
CA GLN A 507 -10.23 -3.86 -12.72
C GLN A 507 -11.02 -4.70 -11.71
N GLU A 508 -11.94 -4.06 -11.00
CA GLU A 508 -12.77 -4.74 -10.02
C GLU A 508 -13.93 -5.47 -10.70
N LEU A 509 -13.97 -6.79 -10.51
CA LEU A 509 -15.11 -7.59 -10.94
C LEU A 509 -16.14 -7.70 -9.81
N ASN A 510 -17.34 -7.21 -10.09
CA ASN A 510 -18.48 -7.42 -9.21
C ASN A 510 -19.12 -8.79 -9.49
N LEU A 511 -18.76 -9.79 -8.69
CA LEU A 511 -19.29 -11.17 -8.79
C LEU A 511 -20.82 -11.19 -8.82
N LEU A 512 -21.44 -10.40 -7.94
CA LEU A 512 -22.88 -10.29 -7.85
C LEU A 512 -23.47 -9.81 -9.17
N GLU A 513 -22.95 -8.72 -9.76
CA GLU A 513 -23.40 -8.24 -11.07
C GLU A 513 -23.31 -9.31 -12.17
N PHE A 514 -22.20 -10.05 -12.23
CA PHE A 514 -22.00 -11.11 -13.23
C PHE A 514 -23.07 -12.19 -13.12
N PHE A 515 -23.25 -12.77 -11.94
CA PHE A 515 -24.23 -13.85 -11.72
C PHE A 515 -25.67 -13.34 -11.85
N PHE A 516 -25.94 -12.14 -11.32
CA PHE A 516 -27.26 -11.53 -11.38
C PHE A 516 -27.70 -11.28 -12.82
N LYS A 517 -26.80 -10.73 -13.66
CA LYS A 517 -27.05 -10.55 -15.10
C LYS A 517 -27.33 -11.88 -15.79
N GLN A 518 -26.55 -12.92 -15.52
CA GLN A 518 -26.77 -14.23 -16.14
C GLN A 518 -28.12 -14.83 -15.78
N VAL A 519 -28.49 -14.81 -14.49
CA VAL A 519 -29.78 -15.36 -14.05
C VAL A 519 -30.96 -14.56 -14.60
N ARG A 520 -30.89 -13.23 -14.67
CA ARG A 520 -31.96 -12.40 -15.24
C ARG A 520 -32.28 -12.72 -16.70
N GLU A 521 -31.31 -13.19 -17.47
CA GLU A 521 -31.52 -13.54 -18.88
C GLU A 521 -32.18 -14.91 -19.07
N THR A 522 -32.26 -15.73 -18.02
CA THR A 522 -32.87 -17.07 -18.09
C THR A 522 -34.38 -17.00 -18.34
N PRO A 523 -34.96 -17.89 -19.18
CA PRO A 523 -36.40 -17.98 -19.38
C PRO A 523 -37.16 -18.19 -18.08
N GLU A 524 -36.59 -18.96 -17.15
CA GLU A 524 -37.16 -19.26 -15.84
C GLU A 524 -37.39 -17.98 -15.04
N PHE A 525 -36.39 -17.09 -14.97
CA PHE A 525 -36.51 -15.81 -14.25
C PHE A 525 -37.55 -14.88 -14.91
N LYS A 526 -37.56 -14.82 -16.24
CA LYS A 526 -38.50 -13.96 -17.00
C LYS A 526 -39.95 -14.45 -16.93
N ALA A 527 -40.18 -15.74 -16.69
CA ALA A 527 -41.52 -16.32 -16.58
C ALA A 527 -42.12 -16.25 -15.16
N VAL A 528 -41.34 -15.82 -14.15
CA VAL A 528 -41.81 -15.73 -12.77
C VAL A 528 -42.90 -14.68 -12.62
N LYS A 529 -44.02 -15.07 -11.99
CA LYS A 529 -45.06 -14.12 -11.57
C LYS A 529 -44.87 -13.77 -10.09
N PRO A 530 -44.90 -12.47 -9.71
CA PRO A 530 -44.78 -12.06 -8.32
C PRO A 530 -45.92 -12.60 -7.45
N GLU A 531 -45.59 -13.05 -6.24
CA GLU A 531 -46.56 -13.45 -5.22
C GLU A 531 -47.06 -12.21 -4.45
N GLU A 532 -48.37 -12.10 -4.22
CA GLU A 532 -49.03 -10.85 -3.80
C GLU A 532 -48.52 -10.27 -2.46
N ARG A 533 -48.22 -11.11 -1.46
CA ARG A 533 -47.70 -10.70 -0.14
C ARG A 533 -46.27 -11.18 0.07
N SER A 534 -45.37 -10.79 -0.82
CA SER A 534 -43.98 -11.24 -0.79
C SER A 534 -42.99 -10.11 -1.05
N LEU A 535 -41.83 -10.16 -0.39
CA LEU A 535 -40.78 -9.17 -0.54
C LEU A 535 -39.36 -9.78 -0.56
N ASN A 536 -38.42 -9.03 -1.12
CA ASN A 536 -36.99 -9.26 -0.98
C ASN A 536 -36.41 -8.29 0.05
N LEU A 537 -35.50 -8.77 0.90
CA LEU A 537 -34.70 -7.92 1.78
C LEU A 537 -33.34 -7.68 1.14
N ILE A 538 -33.03 -6.42 0.83
CA ILE A 538 -31.79 -6.03 0.14
C ILE A 538 -30.92 -5.21 1.09
N GLY A 539 -29.69 -5.67 1.33
CA GLY A 539 -28.70 -4.99 2.19
C GLY A 539 -28.94 -5.14 3.69
N PHE A 540 -29.89 -5.99 4.11
CA PHE A 540 -30.13 -6.26 5.54
C PHE A 540 -29.07 -7.24 6.09
N PRO A 541 -28.27 -6.84 7.10
CA PRO A 541 -27.19 -7.66 7.60
C PRO A 541 -27.70 -8.97 8.23
N PRO A 542 -26.99 -10.11 8.05
CA PRO A 542 -27.39 -11.38 8.64
C PRO A 542 -27.27 -11.38 10.16
N GLY A 543 -28.10 -12.19 10.82
CA GLY A 543 -28.07 -12.43 12.27
C GLY A 543 -29.45 -12.32 12.90
N PHE A 544 -29.50 -12.45 14.24
CA PHE A 544 -30.74 -12.50 15.02
C PHE A 544 -31.72 -11.37 14.71
N GLY A 545 -31.24 -10.14 14.53
CA GLY A 545 -32.10 -9.00 14.21
C GLY A 545 -32.85 -9.19 12.89
N ARG A 546 -32.17 -9.68 11.83
CA ARG A 546 -32.83 -9.97 10.55
C ARG A 546 -33.83 -11.11 10.67
N ASP A 547 -33.48 -12.18 11.39
CA ASP A 547 -34.37 -13.32 11.59
C ASP A 547 -35.62 -12.94 12.39
N GLU A 548 -35.47 -12.06 13.38
CA GLU A 548 -36.56 -11.44 14.12
C GLU A 548 -37.47 -10.62 13.19
N LEU A 549 -36.92 -9.76 12.33
CA LEU A 549 -37.68 -8.98 11.35
C LEU A 549 -38.46 -9.89 10.39
N THR A 550 -37.83 -10.97 9.89
CA THR A 550 -38.50 -11.97 9.05
C THR A 550 -39.65 -12.65 9.81
N SER A 551 -39.46 -13.00 11.08
CA SER A 551 -40.53 -13.56 11.92
C SER A 551 -41.69 -12.58 12.12
N LEU A 552 -41.40 -11.30 12.37
CA LEU A 552 -42.41 -10.24 12.51
C LEU A 552 -43.21 -10.05 11.22
N LEU A 553 -42.56 -10.03 10.05
CA LEU A 553 -43.22 -10.00 8.75
C LEU A 553 -44.09 -11.25 8.51
N GLY A 554 -43.61 -12.43 8.91
CA GLY A 554 -44.38 -13.67 8.81
C GLY A 554 -45.71 -13.62 9.58
N ARG A 555 -45.73 -12.96 10.75
CA ARG A 555 -46.96 -12.76 11.55
C ARG A 555 -47.99 -11.85 10.87
N THR A 556 -47.59 -11.02 9.91
CA THR A 556 -48.50 -10.20 9.10
C THR A 556 -48.97 -10.90 7.82
N GLY A 557 -48.46 -12.11 7.56
CA GLY A 557 -48.70 -12.87 6.34
C GLY A 557 -47.82 -12.43 5.16
N ILE A 558 -46.76 -11.66 5.40
CA ILE A 558 -45.78 -11.24 4.38
C ILE A 558 -44.62 -12.24 4.37
N GLN A 559 -44.32 -12.80 3.19
CA GLN A 559 -43.25 -13.77 2.99
C GLN A 559 -41.97 -13.09 2.48
N VAL A 560 -40.81 -13.47 3.05
CA VAL A 560 -39.50 -13.03 2.56
C VAL A 560 -38.97 -14.05 1.55
N GLN A 561 -38.86 -13.66 0.28
CA GLN A 561 -38.47 -14.56 -0.81
C GLN A 561 -36.97 -14.71 -0.95
N SER A 562 -36.25 -13.59 -0.95
CA SER A 562 -34.80 -13.57 -1.12
C SER A 562 -34.16 -12.50 -0.26
N MET A 563 -32.95 -12.80 0.18
CA MET A 563 -32.08 -11.89 0.92
C MET A 563 -30.83 -11.68 0.08
N ILE A 564 -30.57 -10.44 -0.34
CA ILE A 564 -29.45 -10.13 -1.21
C ILE A 564 -28.60 -9.05 -0.57
N LEU A 565 -27.28 -9.25 -0.58
CA LEU A 565 -26.25 -8.44 0.06
C LEU A 565 -26.27 -8.52 1.60
N PRO A 566 -25.09 -8.63 2.26
CA PRO A 566 -23.75 -8.79 1.67
C PRO A 566 -23.50 -10.21 1.11
N ARG A 567 -24.25 -11.22 1.56
CA ARG A 567 -24.22 -12.59 1.00
C ARG A 567 -25.28 -12.74 -0.09
N PHE A 568 -25.01 -13.55 -1.09
CA PHE A 568 -26.02 -13.96 -2.08
C PHE A 568 -25.74 -15.37 -2.60
N SER A 569 -26.77 -16.15 -2.89
CA SER A 569 -26.67 -17.45 -3.57
C SER A 569 -27.31 -17.41 -4.95
N VAL A 570 -26.92 -18.33 -5.84
CA VAL A 570 -27.61 -18.51 -7.14
C VAL A 570 -29.09 -18.87 -6.93
N LYS A 571 -29.41 -19.58 -5.84
CA LYS A 571 -30.79 -19.91 -5.47
C LYS A 571 -31.60 -18.65 -5.14
N GLU A 572 -31.08 -17.77 -4.29
CA GLU A 572 -31.74 -16.50 -3.94
C GLU A 572 -31.90 -15.60 -5.17
N ILE A 573 -30.92 -15.54 -6.08
CA ILE A 573 -31.08 -14.75 -7.31
C ILE A 573 -32.22 -15.31 -8.19
N ARG A 574 -32.42 -16.64 -8.25
CA ARG A 574 -33.52 -17.25 -9.02
C ARG A 574 -34.89 -16.93 -8.40
N ASP A 575 -35.00 -17.02 -7.08
CA ASP A 575 -36.26 -16.76 -6.36
C ASP A 575 -36.57 -15.26 -6.24
N PHE A 576 -35.58 -14.38 -6.49
CA PHE A 576 -35.72 -12.93 -6.40
C PHE A 576 -36.88 -12.36 -7.22
N GLY A 577 -37.16 -12.91 -8.41
CA GLY A 577 -38.25 -12.47 -9.28
C GLY A 577 -39.66 -12.77 -8.74
N LYS A 578 -39.78 -13.62 -7.70
CA LYS A 578 -41.07 -13.99 -7.09
C LYS A 578 -41.62 -12.91 -6.15
N ALA A 579 -40.79 -11.94 -5.76
CA ALA A 579 -41.20 -10.90 -4.83
C ALA A 579 -42.04 -9.80 -5.50
N ALA A 580 -43.06 -9.31 -4.80
CA ALA A 580 -43.82 -8.14 -5.24
C ALA A 580 -43.21 -6.80 -4.82
N LEU A 581 -42.22 -6.83 -3.91
CA LEU A 581 -41.54 -5.65 -3.36
C LEU A 581 -40.05 -5.93 -3.08
N ASN A 582 -39.19 -5.00 -3.45
CA ASN A 582 -37.81 -4.92 -3.00
C ASN A 582 -37.72 -3.93 -1.84
N LEU A 583 -37.39 -4.43 -0.65
CA LEU A 583 -37.17 -3.63 0.54
C LEU A 583 -35.67 -3.36 0.70
N PHE A 584 -35.26 -2.12 0.57
CA PHE A 584 -33.85 -1.72 0.68
C PHE A 584 -33.51 -1.27 2.09
N TYR A 585 -32.38 -1.74 2.61
CA TYR A 585 -31.76 -1.19 3.80
C TYR A 585 -31.19 0.22 3.48
N PRO A 586 -31.47 1.25 4.29
CA PRO A 586 -31.16 2.65 3.97
C PRO A 586 -29.69 3.02 4.22
N ASP A 587 -28.77 2.38 3.49
CA ASP A 587 -27.32 2.63 3.59
C ASP A 587 -26.78 3.34 2.34
N PRO A 588 -26.22 4.56 2.46
CA PRO A 588 -25.62 5.27 1.33
C PRO A 588 -24.41 4.59 0.72
N SER A 589 -23.64 3.81 1.50
CA SER A 589 -22.51 3.05 0.96
C SER A 589 -22.98 2.05 -0.11
N LEU A 590 -24.21 1.56 0.05
CA LEU A 590 -24.86 0.63 -0.85
C LEU A 590 -25.52 1.27 -2.07
N ARG A 591 -25.69 2.58 -2.09
CA ARG A 591 -26.50 3.26 -3.12
C ARG A 591 -25.96 3.05 -4.53
N ALA A 592 -24.64 3.02 -4.70
CA ALA A 592 -24.01 2.76 -5.99
C ALA A 592 -24.30 1.33 -6.47
N ILE A 593 -24.17 0.34 -5.59
CA ILE A 593 -24.48 -1.06 -5.86
C ILE A 593 -25.98 -1.22 -6.15
N TYR A 594 -26.85 -0.59 -5.36
CA TYR A 594 -28.29 -0.66 -5.55
C TYR A 594 -28.71 -0.13 -6.91
N LYS A 595 -28.18 1.04 -7.28
CA LYS A 595 -28.42 1.64 -8.59
C LYS A 595 -27.94 0.70 -9.69
N LYS A 596 -26.69 0.24 -9.61
CA LYS A 596 -26.08 -0.61 -10.63
C LYS A 596 -26.85 -1.93 -10.85
N LEU A 597 -27.32 -2.57 -9.78
CA LEU A 597 -27.93 -3.89 -9.85
C LEU A 597 -29.43 -3.86 -10.09
N PHE A 598 -30.16 -2.92 -9.48
CA PHE A 598 -31.62 -2.96 -9.40
C PHE A 598 -32.33 -1.83 -10.16
N GLU A 599 -31.60 -0.83 -10.68
CA GLU A 599 -32.20 0.22 -11.51
C GLU A 599 -32.83 -0.38 -12.79
N GLY A 600 -34.03 0.09 -13.14
CA GLY A 600 -34.78 -0.40 -14.30
C GLY A 600 -35.50 -1.74 -14.11
N MET A 601 -35.57 -2.28 -12.89
CA MET A 601 -36.42 -3.45 -12.60
C MET A 601 -37.90 -3.07 -12.43
N GLU A 602 -38.80 -3.95 -12.88
CA GLU A 602 -40.26 -3.77 -12.75
C GLU A 602 -40.80 -4.08 -11.34
N ILE A 603 -39.96 -4.61 -10.44
CA ILE A 603 -40.33 -4.88 -9.05
C ILE A 603 -40.39 -3.56 -8.29
N ARG A 604 -41.50 -3.30 -7.59
CA ARG A 604 -41.68 -2.11 -6.76
C ARG A 604 -40.60 -2.03 -5.68
N THR A 605 -40.24 -0.83 -5.25
CA THR A 605 -39.17 -0.61 -4.27
C THR A 605 -39.67 0.22 -3.08
N LEU A 606 -39.13 -0.05 -1.89
CA LEU A 606 -39.38 0.70 -0.66
C LEU A 606 -38.10 0.76 0.17
N THR A 607 -37.82 1.90 0.80
CA THR A 607 -36.63 2.12 1.63
C THR A 607 -37.06 2.77 2.95
N PRO A 608 -37.60 1.98 3.90
CA PRO A 608 -38.06 2.50 5.19
C PRO A 608 -36.87 2.85 6.10
N VAL A 609 -37.14 3.53 7.21
CA VAL A 609 -36.14 3.76 8.27
C VAL A 609 -35.61 2.43 8.81
N ALA A 610 -34.31 2.33 9.11
CA ALA A 610 -33.74 1.10 9.64
C ALA A 610 -34.35 0.77 11.02
N PRO A 611 -34.74 -0.49 11.28
CA PRO A 611 -35.47 -0.90 12.48
C PRO A 611 -34.55 -1.08 13.70
N PHE A 612 -33.89 0.00 14.13
CA PHE A 612 -33.10 0.06 15.36
C PHE A 612 -33.87 0.78 16.46
N GLY A 613 -34.00 0.12 17.62
CA GLY A 613 -34.83 0.61 18.72
C GLY A 613 -36.29 0.20 18.57
N LEU A 614 -37.06 0.35 19.65
CA LEU A 614 -38.46 -0.05 19.67
C LEU A 614 -39.28 0.83 18.73
N GLU A 615 -39.06 2.15 18.78
CA GLU A 615 -39.82 3.12 17.97
C GLU A 615 -39.62 2.89 16.47
N ASN A 616 -38.37 2.79 15.99
CA ASN A 616 -38.13 2.61 14.55
C ASN A 616 -38.50 1.20 14.08
N THR A 617 -38.39 0.17 14.93
CA THR A 617 -38.86 -1.18 14.57
C THR A 617 -40.38 -1.19 14.35
N ARG A 618 -41.14 -0.51 15.22
CA ARG A 618 -42.58 -0.33 15.05
C ARG A 618 -42.91 0.42 13.76
N ARG A 619 -42.25 1.55 13.52
CA ARG A 619 -42.44 2.37 12.31
C ARG A 619 -42.16 1.57 11.04
N TRP A 620 -41.03 0.88 11.01
CA TRP A 620 -40.63 0.02 9.89
C TRP A 620 -41.68 -1.06 9.60
N LEU A 621 -42.15 -1.78 10.63
CA LEU A 621 -43.13 -2.85 10.46
C LEU A 621 -44.48 -2.32 9.96
N CYS A 622 -44.95 -1.19 10.49
CA CYS A 622 -46.19 -0.56 10.05
C CYS A 622 -46.08 -0.01 8.62
N GLU A 623 -44.96 0.60 8.25
CA GLU A 623 -44.73 1.11 6.90
C GLU A 623 -44.73 -0.01 5.86
N VAL A 624 -44.03 -1.12 6.15
CA VAL A 624 -44.05 -2.32 5.30
C VAL A 624 -45.45 -2.92 5.25
N GLY A 625 -46.13 -3.06 6.40
CA GLY A 625 -47.49 -3.57 6.49
C GLY A 625 -48.50 -2.75 5.67
N LYS A 626 -48.39 -1.41 5.72
CA LYS A 626 -49.22 -0.48 4.94
C LYS A 626 -49.08 -0.71 3.44
N HIS A 627 -47.87 -1.02 2.95
CA HIS A 627 -47.65 -1.31 1.53
C HIS A 627 -48.47 -2.52 1.03
N PHE A 628 -48.72 -3.50 1.90
CA PHE A 628 -49.48 -4.71 1.59
C PHE A 628 -50.94 -4.68 2.11
N GLY A 629 -51.41 -3.54 2.62
CA GLY A 629 -52.74 -3.43 3.25
C GLY A 629 -52.89 -4.27 4.53
N ALA A 630 -51.79 -4.55 5.23
CA ALA A 630 -51.72 -5.38 6.44
C ALA A 630 -51.39 -4.55 7.70
N GLU A 631 -51.77 -3.27 7.74
CA GLU A 631 -51.42 -2.33 8.83
C GLU A 631 -51.94 -2.77 10.20
N GLU A 632 -53.18 -3.26 10.28
CA GLU A 632 -53.73 -3.78 11.54
C GLU A 632 -53.00 -5.03 12.02
N LEU A 633 -52.59 -5.91 11.10
CA LEU A 633 -51.82 -7.12 11.44
C LEU A 633 -50.40 -6.76 11.88
N ALA A 634 -49.78 -5.75 11.25
CA ALA A 634 -48.48 -5.21 11.65
C ALA A 634 -48.50 -4.64 13.07
N LEU A 635 -49.55 -3.87 13.41
CA LEU A 635 -49.73 -3.34 14.77
C LEU A 635 -49.93 -4.46 15.80
N ARG A 636 -50.74 -5.47 15.50
CA ARG A 636 -50.92 -6.63 16.39
C ARG A 636 -49.62 -7.42 16.57
N ALA A 637 -48.90 -7.68 15.48
CA ALA A 637 -47.61 -8.37 15.54
C ALA A 637 -46.58 -7.62 16.39
N TRP A 638 -46.57 -6.27 16.29
CA TRP A 638 -45.80 -5.39 17.17
C TRP A 638 -46.22 -5.52 18.63
N ASP A 639 -47.50 -5.34 18.95
CA ASP A 639 -48.01 -5.36 20.32
C ASP A 639 -47.77 -6.72 21.00
N ASP A 640 -47.91 -7.83 20.26
CA ASP A 640 -47.64 -9.18 20.75
C ASP A 640 -46.15 -9.39 21.09
N ALA A 641 -45.25 -8.91 20.24
CA ALA A 641 -43.82 -9.09 20.44
C ALA A 641 -43.25 -8.11 21.48
N ALA A 642 -43.70 -6.84 21.48
CA ALA A 642 -43.21 -5.81 22.38
C ALA A 642 -43.64 -6.06 23.84
N ARG A 643 -44.85 -6.61 24.06
CA ARG A 643 -45.39 -6.87 25.41
C ARG A 643 -44.43 -7.63 26.34
N GLY A 644 -43.67 -8.60 25.82
CA GLY A 644 -42.71 -9.37 26.61
C GLY A 644 -41.40 -8.64 26.91
N VAL A 645 -41.07 -7.59 26.15
CA VAL A 645 -39.76 -6.91 26.19
C VAL A 645 -39.84 -5.54 26.87
N SER A 646 -41.02 -4.89 26.87
CA SER A 646 -41.18 -3.52 27.41
C SER A 646 -40.74 -3.39 28.87
N GLU A 647 -41.07 -4.33 29.74
CA GLU A 647 -40.63 -4.28 31.15
C GLU A 647 -39.12 -4.44 31.31
N GLU A 648 -38.51 -5.32 30.52
CA GLU A 648 -37.05 -5.53 30.56
C GLU A 648 -36.30 -4.32 30.01
N TRP A 649 -36.84 -3.71 28.96
CA TRP A 649 -36.35 -2.47 28.39
C TRP A 649 -36.33 -1.34 29.42
N ASP A 650 -37.44 -1.11 30.12
CA ASP A 650 -37.51 -0.05 31.13
C ASP A 650 -36.54 -0.32 32.30
N ARG A 651 -36.47 -1.56 32.80
CA ARG A 651 -35.48 -1.96 33.82
C ARG A 651 -34.04 -1.75 33.34
N ALA A 652 -33.74 -2.00 32.07
CA ALA A 652 -32.40 -1.79 31.52
C ALA A 652 -32.08 -0.30 31.36
N ARG A 653 -33.08 0.53 31.00
CA ARG A 653 -32.92 2.00 30.91
C ARG A 653 -32.61 2.63 32.25
N GLU A 654 -33.25 2.16 33.32
CA GLU A 654 -32.95 2.61 34.69
C GLU A 654 -31.50 2.35 35.09
N ARG A 655 -30.92 1.20 34.69
CA ARG A 655 -29.52 0.86 34.98
C ARG A 655 -28.51 1.79 34.30
N VAL A 656 -28.88 2.41 33.19
CA VAL A 656 -28.03 3.36 32.45
C VAL A 656 -28.41 4.82 32.70
N ALA A 657 -29.35 5.08 33.60
CA ALA A 657 -29.78 6.43 33.93
C ALA A 657 -28.59 7.29 34.40
N GLY A 658 -28.47 8.49 33.83
CA GLY A 658 -27.39 9.44 34.14
C GLY A 658 -26.03 9.13 33.49
N ARG A 659 -25.90 8.02 32.75
CA ARG A 659 -24.67 7.69 32.00
C ARG A 659 -24.56 8.52 30.73
N LYS A 660 -23.32 8.76 30.29
CA LYS A 660 -23.01 9.55 29.09
C LYS A 660 -22.05 8.82 28.18
N VAL A 661 -22.24 8.95 26.87
CA VAL A 661 -21.30 8.50 25.85
C VAL A 661 -20.84 9.68 25.01
N ALA A 662 -19.66 9.58 24.38
CA ALA A 662 -19.11 10.66 23.57
C ALA A 662 -18.86 10.26 22.11
N PHE A 663 -18.97 11.25 21.22
CA PHE A 663 -18.55 11.18 19.82
C PHE A 663 -17.42 12.16 19.59
N VAL A 664 -16.43 11.76 18.79
CA VAL A 664 -15.43 12.67 18.22
C VAL A 664 -15.77 12.86 16.75
N ALA A 665 -16.05 14.09 16.34
CA ALA A 665 -16.58 14.41 15.03
C ALA A 665 -15.98 15.71 14.47
N ASP A 666 -15.93 15.86 13.16
CA ASP A 666 -15.76 17.15 12.50
C ASP A 666 -17.11 17.68 11.95
N ALA A 667 -17.09 18.80 11.23
CA ALA A 667 -18.30 19.41 10.68
C ALA A 667 -19.07 18.51 9.70
N GLU A 668 -18.39 17.56 9.03
CA GLU A 668 -19.04 16.56 8.18
C GLU A 668 -19.67 15.47 9.04
N HIS A 669 -18.93 14.90 9.99
CA HIS A 669 -19.43 13.83 10.87
C HIS A 669 -20.55 14.30 11.81
N VAL A 670 -20.56 15.57 12.22
CA VAL A 670 -21.69 16.13 13.00
C VAL A 670 -23.01 16.04 12.23
N ARG A 671 -23.00 16.26 10.90
CA ARG A 671 -24.21 16.08 10.07
C ARG A 671 -24.64 14.63 10.02
N ARG A 672 -23.70 13.69 10.04
CA ARG A 672 -23.97 12.23 10.08
C ARG A 672 -24.57 11.76 11.40
N LEU A 673 -24.26 12.44 12.49
CA LEU A 673 -24.91 12.19 13.78
C LEU A 673 -26.38 12.65 13.78
N ALA A 674 -26.74 13.59 12.91
CA ALA A 674 -28.13 14.03 12.69
C ALA A 674 -28.86 13.22 11.61
N ASP A 675 -28.14 12.73 10.58
CA ASP A 675 -28.67 11.91 9.48
C ASP A 675 -28.05 10.50 9.47
N PRO A 676 -28.83 9.44 9.77
CA PRO A 676 -28.39 8.04 9.78
C PRO A 676 -27.70 7.57 8.50
N SER A 677 -27.90 8.29 7.39
CA SER A 677 -27.21 8.03 6.11
C SER A 677 -25.68 7.99 6.30
N GLY A 678 -25.12 8.80 7.19
CA GLY A 678 -23.68 8.81 7.45
C GLY A 678 -23.13 7.70 8.36
N ALA A 679 -23.99 6.83 8.88
CA ALA A 679 -23.65 5.74 9.81
C ALA A 679 -24.20 4.38 9.32
N SER A 680 -24.08 4.11 8.02
CA SER A 680 -24.60 2.89 7.39
C SER A 680 -26.08 2.64 7.70
N GLY A 681 -26.89 3.69 7.68
CA GLY A 681 -28.33 3.63 7.97
C GLY A 681 -28.69 3.48 9.45
N ILE A 682 -27.71 3.35 10.35
CA ILE A 682 -27.95 3.15 11.79
C ILE A 682 -28.25 4.50 12.44
N PRO A 683 -29.42 4.65 13.11
CA PRO A 683 -29.81 5.91 13.73
C PRO A 683 -29.20 6.04 15.14
N ILE A 684 -27.86 6.02 15.21
CA ILE A 684 -27.05 5.89 16.43
C ILE A 684 -27.51 6.86 17.53
N VAL A 685 -27.55 8.17 17.24
CA VAL A 685 -27.87 9.18 18.25
C VAL A 685 -29.31 9.07 18.76
N SER A 686 -30.29 8.91 17.87
CA SER A 686 -31.69 8.76 18.31
C SER A 686 -31.90 7.47 19.10
N PHE A 687 -31.18 6.40 18.76
CA PHE A 687 -31.28 5.14 19.48
C PHE A 687 -30.64 5.23 20.88
N LEU A 688 -29.49 5.89 21.01
CA LEU A 688 -28.90 6.22 22.32
C LEU A 688 -29.82 7.09 23.18
N LYS A 689 -30.53 8.05 22.56
CA LYS A 689 -31.55 8.87 23.25
C LYS A 689 -32.73 8.04 23.72
N GLU A 690 -33.22 7.10 22.90
CA GLU A 690 -34.28 6.16 23.26
C GLU A 690 -33.86 5.32 24.47
N MET A 691 -32.62 4.80 24.47
CA MET A 691 -31.99 4.09 25.60
C MET A 691 -31.87 4.95 26.87
N GLY A 692 -31.92 6.28 26.75
CA GLY A 692 -31.74 7.19 27.87
C GLY A 692 -30.27 7.49 28.21
N LEU A 693 -29.35 7.30 27.27
CA LEU A 693 -27.96 7.73 27.43
C LEU A 693 -27.82 9.22 27.10
N GLY A 694 -27.03 9.95 27.90
CA GLY A 694 -26.56 11.28 27.53
C GLY A 694 -25.49 11.20 26.44
N VAL A 695 -25.39 12.25 25.64
CA VAL A 695 -24.49 12.28 24.47
C VAL A 695 -23.66 13.54 24.50
N ASP A 696 -22.34 13.37 24.53
CA ASP A 696 -21.35 14.44 24.48
C ASP A 696 -20.68 14.48 23.10
N TYR A 697 -20.78 15.60 22.40
CA TYR A 697 -20.11 15.83 21.12
C TYR A 697 -18.78 16.53 21.35
N LEU A 698 -17.67 15.90 20.97
CA LEU A 698 -16.35 16.52 20.87
C LEU A 698 -16.16 16.88 19.40
N VAL A 699 -16.16 18.17 19.07
CA VAL A 699 -16.25 18.67 17.69
C VAL A 699 -14.99 19.41 17.27
N PHE A 700 -14.40 18.98 16.17
CA PHE A 700 -13.25 19.66 15.57
C PHE A 700 -13.67 20.97 14.88
N LEU A 701 -12.98 22.07 15.19
CA LEU A 701 -13.22 23.39 14.59
C LEU A 701 -12.17 23.75 13.54
N GLU A 702 -12.56 23.71 12.26
CA GLU A 702 -11.72 24.13 11.12
C GLU A 702 -12.07 25.54 10.61
N GLY A 703 -13.08 26.20 11.21
CA GLY A 703 -13.62 27.48 10.76
C GLY A 703 -14.85 27.90 11.57
N LYS A 704 -15.97 28.20 10.89
CA LYS A 704 -17.25 28.53 11.54
C LYS A 704 -17.80 27.32 12.31
N GLU A 705 -18.47 27.61 13.43
CA GLU A 705 -19.14 26.60 14.24
C GLU A 705 -20.21 25.87 13.42
N PRO A 706 -20.15 24.54 13.32
CA PRO A 706 -21.17 23.77 12.61
C PRO A 706 -22.49 23.80 13.40
N GLU A 707 -23.61 23.64 12.69
CA GLU A 707 -24.92 23.48 13.33
C GLU A 707 -24.96 22.14 14.09
N LEU A 708 -25.24 22.21 15.39
CA LEU A 708 -25.20 21.06 16.30
C LEU A 708 -26.61 20.51 16.57
N PRO A 709 -26.74 19.19 16.86
CA PRO A 709 -27.96 18.65 17.45
C PRO A 709 -28.32 19.39 18.74
N LYS A 710 -29.63 19.55 19.02
CA LYS A 710 -30.11 20.23 20.24
C LYS A 710 -29.43 19.68 21.50
N THR A 711 -28.78 20.57 22.25
CA THR A 711 -28.19 20.30 23.56
C THR A 711 -29.19 20.65 24.66
N ASP A 712 -29.18 19.84 25.71
CA ASP A 712 -29.89 20.03 26.97
C ASP A 712 -28.94 19.54 28.08
N GLY A 713 -29.21 19.75 29.37
CA GLY A 713 -28.25 19.34 30.43
C GLY A 713 -27.79 17.87 30.37
N ARG A 714 -28.45 17.01 29.59
CA ARG A 714 -28.11 15.61 29.31
C ARG A 714 -27.23 15.43 28.06
N HIS A 715 -27.28 16.34 27.09
CA HIS A 715 -26.50 16.33 25.85
C HIS A 715 -25.60 17.58 25.74
N SER A 716 -24.28 17.43 25.65
CA SER A 716 -23.35 18.56 25.60
C SER A 716 -22.48 18.58 24.34
N ALA A 717 -21.91 19.73 24.02
CA ALA A 717 -20.93 19.87 22.94
C ALA A 717 -19.68 20.61 23.47
N ARG A 718 -18.50 20.16 23.05
CA ARG A 718 -17.19 20.74 23.34
C ARG A 718 -16.38 20.78 22.07
N TRP A 719 -15.44 21.71 21.99
CA TRP A 719 -14.69 21.98 20.78
C TRP A 719 -13.20 21.73 20.98
N PHE A 720 -12.54 21.28 19.91
CA PHE A 720 -11.09 21.13 19.87
C PHE A 720 -10.54 21.53 18.50
N ARG A 721 -9.26 21.91 18.47
CA ARG A 721 -8.51 22.34 17.28
C ARG A 721 -7.19 21.61 17.13
N THR A 722 -6.68 21.01 18.21
CA THR A 722 -5.40 20.30 18.20
C THR A 722 -5.55 18.87 18.73
N PRO A 723 -4.63 17.96 18.36
CA PRO A 723 -4.55 16.63 18.95
C PRO A 723 -4.42 16.65 20.48
N GLY A 724 -3.63 17.58 21.04
CA GLY A 724 -3.46 17.73 22.48
C GLY A 724 -4.74 18.14 23.20
N GLU A 725 -5.53 19.04 22.62
CA GLU A 725 -6.86 19.39 23.14
C GLU A 725 -7.82 18.20 23.12
N LEU A 726 -7.82 17.41 22.04
CA LEU A 726 -8.64 16.19 21.95
C LEU A 726 -8.22 15.17 23.02
N ASP A 727 -6.92 14.92 23.18
CA ASP A 727 -6.39 13.99 24.18
C ASP A 727 -6.79 14.40 25.60
N ARG A 728 -6.79 15.71 25.90
CA ARG A 728 -7.26 16.24 27.18
C ARG A 728 -8.76 16.01 27.37
N LEU A 729 -9.57 16.37 26.38
CA LEU A 729 -11.03 16.16 26.41
C LEU A 729 -11.41 14.69 26.59
N LEU A 730 -10.70 13.79 25.91
CA LEU A 730 -10.91 12.34 26.04
C LEU A 730 -10.58 11.84 27.45
N ARG A 731 -9.53 12.36 28.08
CA ARG A 731 -9.08 11.94 29.41
C ARG A 731 -9.95 12.50 30.54
N GLU A 732 -10.30 13.79 30.45
CA GLU A 732 -10.98 14.53 31.52
C GLU A 732 -12.50 14.55 31.38
N GLY A 733 -13.02 14.17 30.22
CA GLY A 733 -14.45 14.24 29.95
C GLY A 733 -15.32 13.34 30.83
N ASP A 734 -16.45 13.89 31.27
CA ASP A 734 -17.47 13.21 32.08
C ASP A 734 -18.41 12.35 31.22
N PHE A 735 -17.82 11.36 30.54
CA PHE A 735 -18.53 10.33 29.78
C PHE A 735 -17.90 8.96 30.05
N ASP A 736 -18.73 7.92 29.96
CA ASP A 736 -18.39 6.55 30.34
C ASP A 736 -17.77 5.75 29.18
N ALA A 737 -18.10 6.06 27.92
CA ALA A 737 -17.56 5.40 26.74
C ALA A 737 -17.49 6.35 25.53
N VAL A 738 -16.63 6.04 24.55
CA VAL A 738 -16.45 6.85 23.33
C VAL A 738 -16.68 6.00 22.09
N TYR A 739 -17.39 6.57 21.11
CA TYR A 739 -17.64 5.93 19.84
C TYR A 739 -16.36 5.87 19.00
N SER A 740 -16.03 4.69 18.48
CA SER A 740 -14.97 4.52 17.50
C SER A 740 -15.25 3.31 16.63
N GLU A 741 -15.21 3.49 15.32
CA GLU A 741 -15.21 2.43 14.32
C GLU A 741 -13.79 1.96 14.02
N TYR A 742 -12.87 1.97 14.98
CA TYR A 742 -11.60 1.25 14.86
C TYR A 742 -11.65 0.03 15.75
N PHE A 743 -11.44 -1.20 15.27
CA PHE A 743 -11.48 -2.41 16.12
C PHE A 743 -10.66 -2.27 17.42
N PHE A 744 -9.52 -1.58 17.35
CA PHE A 744 -8.73 -1.21 18.51
C PHE A 744 -8.26 0.24 18.41
N ASP A 745 -8.91 1.14 19.15
CA ASP A 745 -8.52 2.55 19.20
C ASP A 745 -7.50 2.83 20.31
N GLN A 746 -6.24 3.06 19.91
CA GLN A 746 -5.17 3.38 20.85
C GLN A 746 -5.39 4.71 21.57
N ARG A 747 -6.09 5.67 20.95
CA ARG A 747 -6.39 6.99 21.56
C ARG A 747 -7.28 6.81 22.78
N LEU A 748 -8.32 5.99 22.66
CA LEU A 748 -9.23 5.67 23.76
C LEU A 748 -8.55 4.86 24.85
N THR A 749 -7.72 3.88 24.46
CA THR A 749 -6.92 3.10 25.41
C THR A 749 -5.98 3.99 26.23
N ARG A 750 -5.30 4.95 25.59
CA ARG A 750 -4.45 5.96 26.26
C ARG A 750 -5.26 6.87 27.17
N ALA A 751 -6.45 7.30 26.75
CA ALA A 751 -7.36 8.10 27.56
C ALA A 751 -8.01 7.31 28.73
N GLY A 752 -7.85 5.99 28.77
CA GLY A 752 -8.48 5.14 29.77
C GLY A 752 -10.00 5.00 29.58
N LYS A 753 -10.50 5.23 28.36
CA LYS A 753 -11.93 5.22 28.02
C LYS A 753 -12.32 3.92 27.30
N PRO A 754 -13.40 3.25 27.71
CA PRO A 754 -14.04 2.21 26.93
C PRO A 754 -14.48 2.71 25.55
N GLN A 755 -14.46 1.80 24.59
CA GLN A 755 -14.94 2.02 23.24
C GLN A 755 -16.31 1.34 23.05
N PHE A 756 -17.17 1.97 22.25
CA PHE A 756 -18.32 1.31 21.61
C PHE A 756 -18.37 1.68 20.11
N SER A 757 -19.14 0.95 19.32
CA SER A 757 -19.31 1.23 17.88
C SER A 757 -20.70 0.82 17.37
N ALA A 758 -20.98 1.05 16.09
CA ALA A 758 -22.19 0.57 15.44
C ALA A 758 -22.39 -0.96 15.58
N ALA A 759 -21.29 -1.72 15.73
CA ALA A 759 -21.32 -3.16 15.94
C ALA A 759 -21.99 -3.58 17.25
N ASP A 760 -22.14 -2.66 18.21
CA ASP A 760 -22.82 -2.92 19.46
C ASP A 760 -24.35 -2.80 19.33
N MET A 761 -24.86 -2.33 18.19
CA MET A 761 -26.28 -2.09 17.92
C MET A 761 -26.87 -3.20 17.05
N GLU A 762 -28.10 -3.61 17.36
CA GLU A 762 -28.83 -4.65 16.65
C GLU A 762 -30.26 -4.19 16.31
N MET A 763 -30.75 -4.64 15.15
CA MET A 763 -32.12 -4.40 14.71
C MET A 763 -33.15 -5.24 15.47
N GLY A 764 -34.40 -4.79 15.50
CA GLY A 764 -35.52 -5.53 16.06
C GLY A 764 -35.81 -5.19 17.53
N ILE A 765 -36.86 -5.82 18.08
CA ILE A 765 -37.36 -5.55 19.44
C ILE A 765 -36.38 -6.13 20.47
N HIS A 766 -36.01 -7.39 20.31
CA HIS A 766 -35.02 -8.03 21.15
C HIS A 766 -33.61 -7.51 20.86
N GLY A 767 -33.32 -7.15 19.60
CA GLY A 767 -32.08 -6.45 19.25
C GLY A 767 -31.94 -5.12 19.99
N ALA A 768 -33.04 -4.38 20.16
CA ALA A 768 -33.04 -3.14 20.94
C ALA A 768 -32.56 -3.39 22.38
N LEU A 769 -33.20 -4.32 23.09
CA LEU A 769 -32.84 -4.68 24.46
C LEU A 769 -31.38 -5.13 24.59
N ARG A 770 -30.92 -6.03 23.70
CA ARG A 770 -29.52 -6.50 23.72
C ARG A 770 -28.51 -5.38 23.50
N SER A 771 -28.84 -4.42 22.63
CA SER A 771 -27.99 -3.25 22.38
C SER A 771 -27.87 -2.38 23.64
N LEU A 772 -29.01 -2.12 24.30
CA LEU A 772 -29.05 -1.35 25.55
C LEU A 772 -28.25 -2.03 26.66
N GLU A 773 -28.42 -3.33 26.87
CA GLU A 773 -27.67 -4.06 27.89
C GLU A 773 -26.17 -4.10 27.60
N ARG A 774 -25.78 -4.29 26.33
CA ARG A 774 -24.38 -4.28 25.89
C ARG A 774 -23.72 -2.92 26.14
N LEU A 775 -24.34 -1.84 25.68
CA LEU A 775 -23.84 -0.48 25.89
C LEU A 775 -23.83 -0.11 27.37
N GLY A 776 -24.84 -0.53 28.13
CA GLY A 776 -24.86 -0.40 29.58
C GLY A 776 -23.64 -1.06 30.21
N ASN A 777 -23.33 -2.31 29.84
CA ASN A 777 -22.15 -3.03 30.34
C ASN A 777 -20.83 -2.34 29.96
N ILE A 778 -20.72 -1.83 28.73
CA ILE A 778 -19.54 -1.06 28.27
C ILE A 778 -19.34 0.19 29.13
N CYS A 779 -20.41 0.96 29.40
CA CYS A 779 -20.34 2.14 30.24
C CYS A 779 -19.92 1.83 31.69
N HIS A 780 -20.20 0.61 32.19
CA HIS A 780 -19.76 0.17 33.51
C HIS A 780 -18.32 -0.37 33.55
N TRP A 781 -17.66 -0.50 32.39
CA TRP A 781 -16.39 -1.20 32.31
C TRP A 781 -15.21 -0.37 32.83
N LYS A 782 -14.66 -0.77 33.99
CA LYS A 782 -13.55 -0.06 34.65
C LYS A 782 -12.15 -0.51 34.20
N PHE A 783 -12.01 -1.36 33.18
CA PHE A 783 -10.72 -1.96 32.81
C PHE A 783 -9.69 -0.92 32.37
N TYR A 784 -10.04 -0.07 31.41
CA TYR A 784 -9.13 0.95 30.87
C TYR A 784 -8.79 2.03 31.90
N GLY A 785 -9.76 2.42 32.74
CA GLY A 785 -9.54 3.37 33.85
C GLY A 785 -8.61 2.86 34.96
N ARG A 786 -8.36 1.54 35.05
CA ARG A 786 -7.42 0.95 36.03
C ARG A 786 -5.99 0.81 35.49
N ARG A 787 -5.77 0.89 34.18
CA ARG A 787 -4.47 0.60 33.53
C ARG A 787 -3.95 1.69 32.58
N GLY A 788 -4.69 2.79 32.42
CA GLY A 788 -4.28 3.91 31.56
C GLY A 788 -2.99 4.59 32.03
N PRO A 789 -2.15 5.14 31.13
CA PRO A 789 -0.78 5.59 31.43
C PRO A 789 -0.66 6.77 32.42
N GLY A 790 -1.76 7.41 32.82
CA GLY A 790 -1.72 8.67 33.61
C GLY A 790 -2.18 8.58 35.07
N ARG A 791 -2.52 7.40 35.62
CA ARG A 791 -2.78 7.26 37.07
C ARG A 791 -1.71 6.37 37.68
N ALA A 792 -0.73 7.00 38.34
CA ALA A 792 0.08 6.33 39.34
C ALA A 792 -0.85 5.54 40.27
N ALA A 793 -0.48 4.30 40.56
CA ALA A 793 -1.22 3.43 41.46
C ALA A 793 -1.57 4.19 42.74
N VAL A 794 -2.86 4.50 42.92
CA VAL A 794 -3.34 4.95 44.23
C VAL A 794 -3.16 3.73 45.15
N PRO A 795 -2.29 3.79 46.17
CA PRO A 795 -2.15 2.68 47.09
C PRO A 795 -3.51 2.45 47.77
N PRO A 796 -3.89 1.20 48.05
CA PRO A 796 -5.17 0.92 48.70
C PRO A 796 -5.24 1.72 50.00
N ALA A 797 -6.36 2.42 50.20
CA ALA A 797 -6.60 3.23 51.38
C ALA A 797 -6.35 2.38 52.64
N LYS A 798 -5.34 2.75 53.42
CA LYS A 798 -5.14 2.21 54.77
C LYS A 798 -6.35 2.62 55.60
N GLY A 799 -7.33 1.73 55.76
CA GLY A 799 -8.52 2.07 56.54
C GLY A 799 -9.67 1.08 56.46
N ARG A 800 -9.45 -0.17 56.85
CA ARG A 800 -10.33 -0.89 57.79
C ARG A 800 -9.69 -2.23 58.16
N ALA A 801 -9.18 -2.27 59.39
CA ALA A 801 -8.81 -3.51 60.05
C ALA A 801 -10.05 -4.39 60.25
N ARG A 802 -9.87 -5.70 60.00
CA ARG A 802 -10.59 -6.86 60.54
C ARG A 802 -11.96 -6.58 61.21
N ARG A 803 -13.02 -7.09 60.60
CA ARG A 803 -13.80 -8.24 61.10
C ARG A 803 -14.63 -8.85 59.98
#